data_AF-A0A8C5RWA3-F1
#
_entry.id   AF-A0A8C5RWA3-F1
#
_cell.length_a   1.000
_cell.length_b   1.000
_cell.length_c   1.000
_cell.angle_alpha   90.00
_cell.angle_beta   90.00
_cell.angle_gamma   90.00
#
_symmetry.space_group_name_H-M   'P 1'
#
loop_
_entity.id
_entity.type
_entity.pdbx_description
1 polymer ?
#
loop_
_entity_poly.entity_id
_entity_poly.type
_entity_poly.pdbx_seq_one_letter_code
_entity_poly.pdbx_strand_id
1 'polypeptide(L)'
;MTFSWILRDTDLRLPFILFVLYFFKYISIFLNQDLKELGELSPHWDNMRKNVIAHCDQMLILYQNMLSELGKYTGSSFKSSCSKGEKTLEFVPINLHLQRMLVQGPCIKDVLYDVITVGAPAAHFQGFKNGGLQKLLNKFEAERRNTGYQCIYYSPENTAKAREVLSNINQLQPLISSHADMLLNSARQQLPESLKNSLKMLSETTELFVHAFKDQLIRSALLALYTARPGCVLKKPTLPRNNTEENSEQQNQDHPSQIKRQDSIPHHSEYDEEEWDRVWANVGKSLNCIISMVDRLIEKNTPSISKENEKEPSSASHINGDWYEQLYPLTVTLNDCIGEVVTRAKESMSFVLLQELACCLPQCLTLTLRRDIVFSQALAGLICGFIIKLHSNLCDQGFLQQLHTVGLIVQYEGLLSTYSDEIGMLEDMAVGISDLQKVMFKITETKSDDLMPVITGRREHYIIEIKLPEKMFELLPQEIKDGKLLYVYPVLFNVGINEQQTLAERFGDTSLQESLNQENLELLKEYYKLLMEKIPPDCLPHFQEQNDLKGLLENLHQNIRTKKRKNVEIMWLAATICRKLNGVRFTCCKSAKDRTSMSVTLEQCSILRDEHQLHKDFFIRALDCMRRQGCRIENVLKNIKCRKYAFNMIQLMAFPKYYRPPEGTYGKADT
;
A
#
# COMPACT_ATOMS: atom_id res chain seq x y z
N MET A 1 -21.68 -30.32 2.81
CA MET A 1 -21.19 -30.05 4.17
C MET A 1 -20.92 -28.55 4.27
N THR A 2 -21.78 -27.84 4.98
CA THR A 2 -21.74 -26.39 5.18
C THR A 2 -20.54 -26.04 6.06
N PHE A 3 -19.49 -25.46 5.46
CA PHE A 3 -18.28 -25.02 6.15
C PHE A 3 -18.60 -23.83 7.09
N SER A 4 -19.12 -24.18 8.26
CA SER A 4 -19.56 -23.28 9.34
C SER A 4 -18.40 -22.71 10.18
N TRP A 5 -17.14 -22.97 9.82
CA TRP A 5 -15.98 -22.70 10.68
C TRP A 5 -15.31 -21.34 10.47
N ILE A 6 -15.52 -20.65 9.35
CA ILE A 6 -14.64 -19.53 8.96
C ILE A 6 -14.86 -18.25 9.79
N LEU A 7 -15.96 -18.12 10.55
CA LEU A 7 -16.23 -16.89 11.33
C LEU A 7 -16.98 -17.10 12.66
N ARG A 8 -17.22 -18.35 13.11
CA ARG A 8 -18.06 -18.56 14.31
C ARG A 8 -17.33 -18.36 15.64
N ASP A 9 -16.03 -18.59 15.74
CA ASP A 9 -15.31 -18.49 17.03
C ASP A 9 -13.85 -17.97 16.94
N THR A 10 -13.34 -17.63 15.75
CA THR A 10 -12.15 -16.79 15.61
C THR A 10 -12.59 -15.35 15.43
N ASP A 11 -13.27 -14.85 16.45
CA ASP A 11 -13.10 -13.51 17.01
C ASP A 11 -12.04 -12.73 16.19
N LEU A 12 -12.51 -11.89 15.25
CA LEU A 12 -11.75 -10.92 14.44
C LEU A 12 -11.20 -9.83 15.38
N ARG A 13 -10.51 -10.30 16.42
CA ARG A 13 -10.07 -9.57 17.58
C ARG A 13 -9.16 -8.45 17.08
N LEU A 14 -8.89 -7.52 17.98
CA LEU A 14 -7.79 -6.56 17.87
C LEU A 14 -6.43 -7.07 17.31
N PRO A 15 -6.02 -8.37 17.32
CA PRO A 15 -4.78 -8.86 16.74
C PRO A 15 -4.47 -8.38 15.34
N PHE A 16 -5.43 -8.30 14.40
CA PHE A 16 -5.12 -7.79 13.05
C PHE A 16 -4.54 -6.38 13.08
N ILE A 17 -5.08 -5.52 13.94
CA ILE A 17 -4.60 -4.13 14.10
C ILE A 17 -3.30 -4.10 14.88
N LEU A 18 -3.09 -5.05 15.82
CA LEU A 18 -1.77 -5.24 16.43
C LEU A 18 -0.71 -5.52 15.37
N PHE A 19 -0.97 -6.36 14.36
CA PHE A 19 0.00 -6.63 13.29
C PHE A 19 0.30 -5.41 12.42
N VAL A 20 -0.70 -4.62 12.06
CA VAL A 20 -0.49 -3.36 11.33
C VAL A 20 0.38 -2.39 12.15
N LEU A 21 0.13 -2.30 13.46
CA LEU A 21 0.94 -1.49 14.37
C LEU A 21 2.36 -2.03 14.57
N TYR A 22 2.54 -3.35 14.66
CA TYR A 22 3.85 -3.99 14.69
C TYR A 22 4.65 -3.69 13.41
N PHE A 23 3.98 -3.71 12.27
CA PHE A 23 4.58 -3.37 10.98
C PHE A 23 5.03 -1.90 10.93
N PHE A 24 4.20 -0.96 11.35
CA PHE A 24 4.60 0.45 11.43
C PHE A 24 5.76 0.66 12.40
N LYS A 25 5.74 -0.02 13.55
CA LYS A 25 6.87 -0.03 14.49
C LYS A 25 8.13 -0.57 13.81
N TYR A 26 8.04 -1.69 13.11
CA TYR A 26 9.18 -2.31 12.42
C TYR A 26 9.81 -1.39 11.37
N ILE A 27 9.02 -0.76 10.50
CA ILE A 27 9.54 0.20 9.52
C ILE A 27 10.23 1.38 10.21
N SER A 28 9.61 1.91 11.27
CA SER A 28 10.20 3.03 12.01
C SER A 28 11.53 2.68 12.68
N ILE A 29 11.71 1.42 13.13
CA ILE A 29 13.00 0.92 13.64
C ILE A 29 14.03 0.89 12.51
N PHE A 30 13.67 0.33 11.36
CA PHE A 30 14.59 0.18 10.23
C PHE A 30 15.08 1.55 9.72
N LEU A 31 14.17 2.51 9.55
CA LEU A 31 14.52 3.88 9.18
C LEU A 31 15.47 4.53 10.21
N ASN A 32 15.24 4.30 11.51
CA ASN A 32 16.11 4.84 12.56
C ASN A 32 17.53 4.25 12.46
N GLN A 33 17.64 2.96 12.16
CA GLN A 33 18.92 2.29 11.95
C GLN A 33 19.65 2.83 10.71
N ASP A 34 18.95 2.92 9.57
CA ASP A 34 19.51 3.46 8.32
C ASP A 34 20.08 4.88 8.51
N LEU A 35 19.40 5.72 9.30
CA LEU A 35 19.87 7.08 9.59
C LEU A 35 21.11 7.09 10.50
N LYS A 36 21.21 6.16 11.45
CA LYS A 36 22.39 6.02 12.33
C LYS A 36 23.62 5.54 11.56
N GLU A 37 23.43 4.73 10.53
CA GLU A 37 24.48 4.18 9.68
C GLU A 37 25.06 5.21 8.68
N LEU A 38 24.53 6.43 8.59
CA LEU A 38 25.06 7.50 7.73
C LEU A 38 26.50 7.97 8.07
N GLY A 39 27.12 7.47 9.14
CA GLY A 39 28.48 7.83 9.55
C GLY A 39 28.60 9.26 10.11
N GLU A 40 29.80 9.85 10.03
CA GLU A 40 30.07 11.21 10.52
C GLU A 40 29.53 12.28 9.59
N LEU A 41 28.72 13.21 10.12
CA LEU A 41 28.17 14.33 9.38
C LEU A 41 28.63 15.64 10.03
N SER A 42 28.65 16.73 9.26
CA SER A 42 28.94 18.06 9.81
C SER A 42 27.90 18.45 10.87
N PRO A 43 28.22 19.38 11.80
CA PRO A 43 27.34 19.69 12.92
C PRO A 43 25.90 20.07 12.52
N HIS A 44 25.73 20.74 11.38
CA HIS A 44 24.42 21.09 10.85
C HIS A 44 23.61 19.83 10.46
N TRP A 45 24.19 18.98 9.62
CA TRP A 45 23.56 17.75 9.14
C TRP A 45 23.34 16.72 10.24
N ASP A 46 24.27 16.63 11.19
CA ASP A 46 24.12 15.77 12.35
C ASP A 46 22.99 16.23 13.28
N ASN A 47 22.82 17.55 13.46
CA ASN A 47 21.67 18.09 14.20
C ASN A 47 20.33 17.76 13.50
N MET A 48 20.28 17.88 12.17
CA MET A 48 19.10 17.47 11.39
C MET A 48 18.80 15.97 11.55
N ARG A 49 19.83 15.12 11.43
CA ARG A 49 19.73 13.68 11.69
C ARG A 49 19.18 13.39 13.08
N LYS A 50 19.74 14.02 14.12
CA LYS A 50 19.27 13.87 15.50
C LYS A 50 17.80 14.24 15.66
N ASN A 51 17.34 15.31 15.01
CA ASN A 51 15.94 15.72 15.05
C ASN A 51 15.02 14.69 14.37
N VAL A 52 15.41 14.13 13.22
CA VAL A 52 14.65 13.07 12.52
C VAL A 52 14.63 11.77 13.31
N ILE A 53 15.76 11.39 13.93
CA ILE A 53 15.82 10.22 14.81
C ILE A 53 14.88 10.43 16.02
N ALA A 54 14.93 11.59 16.67
CA ALA A 54 14.05 11.90 17.79
C ALA A 54 12.56 11.84 17.40
N HIS A 55 12.22 12.28 16.19
CA HIS A 55 10.87 12.14 15.64
C HIS A 55 10.47 10.68 15.42
N CYS A 56 11.36 9.85 14.85
CA CYS A 56 11.12 8.42 14.68
C CYS A 56 10.93 7.72 16.03
N ASP A 57 11.74 8.08 17.03
CA ASP A 57 11.62 7.56 18.40
C ASP A 57 10.27 7.93 19.02
N GLN A 58 9.78 9.15 18.79
CA GLN A 58 8.44 9.56 19.22
C GLN A 58 7.34 8.70 18.57
N MET A 59 7.42 8.42 17.26
CA MET A 59 6.48 7.50 16.59
C MET A 59 6.54 6.10 17.19
N LEU A 60 7.75 5.57 17.44
CA LEU A 60 7.94 4.25 18.04
C LEU A 60 7.28 4.15 19.41
N ILE A 61 7.46 5.17 20.26
CA ILE A 61 6.81 5.24 21.57
C ILE A 61 5.28 5.27 21.40
N LEU A 62 4.75 6.05 20.46
CA LEU A 62 3.32 6.12 20.20
C LEU A 62 2.76 4.75 19.78
N TYR A 63 3.36 4.08 18.80
CA TYR A 63 2.91 2.74 18.39
C TYR A 63 3.02 1.71 19.51
N GLN A 64 4.11 1.75 20.29
CA GLN A 64 4.30 0.83 21.41
C GLN A 64 3.26 1.04 22.51
N ASN A 65 2.92 2.30 22.81
CA ASN A 65 1.86 2.62 23.75
C ASN A 65 0.50 2.13 23.23
N MET A 66 0.20 2.36 21.95
CA MET A 66 -1.04 1.89 21.32
C MET A 66 -1.14 0.36 21.31
N LEU A 67 -0.06 -0.36 21.00
CA LEU A 67 0.02 -1.82 21.08
C LEU A 67 -0.25 -2.32 22.50
N SER A 68 0.34 -1.68 23.52
CA SER A 68 0.13 -2.03 24.93
C SER A 68 -1.32 -1.83 25.36
N GLU A 69 -1.93 -0.70 24.99
CA GLU A 69 -3.32 -0.41 25.35
C GLU A 69 -4.31 -1.32 24.62
N LEU A 70 -4.10 -1.59 23.33
CA LEU A 70 -4.92 -2.54 22.56
C LEU A 70 -4.74 -3.97 23.08
N GLY A 71 -3.53 -4.37 23.50
CA GLY A 71 -3.28 -5.69 24.08
C GLY A 71 -4.02 -5.94 25.40
N LYS A 72 -4.35 -4.88 26.14
CA LYS A 72 -5.12 -4.95 27.40
C LYS A 72 -6.64 -4.87 27.20
N TYR A 73 -7.10 -4.56 25.99
CA TYR A 73 -8.51 -4.28 25.76
C TYR A 73 -9.36 -5.55 25.82
N THR A 74 -10.27 -5.61 26.80
CA THR A 74 -11.22 -6.72 27.02
C THR A 74 -12.66 -6.34 26.66
N GLY A 75 -12.85 -5.25 25.91
CA GLY A 75 -14.17 -4.74 25.55
C GLY A 75 -14.82 -5.51 24.39
N SER A 76 -15.70 -4.85 23.64
CA SER A 76 -16.42 -5.48 22.51
C SER A 76 -15.47 -5.91 21.40
N SER A 77 -15.78 -7.01 20.71
CA SER A 77 -14.98 -7.53 19.57
C SER A 77 -14.91 -6.61 18.35
N PHE A 78 -15.55 -5.44 18.39
CA PHE A 78 -15.46 -4.39 17.37
C PHE A 78 -15.48 -3.01 18.03
N LYS A 79 -14.93 -1.99 17.36
CA LYS A 79 -15.02 -0.59 17.82
C LYS A 79 -16.42 -0.04 17.56
N SER A 80 -17.18 0.22 18.62
CA SER A 80 -18.53 0.78 18.51
C SER A 80 -18.52 2.21 17.92
N SER A 81 -19.64 2.61 17.33
CA SER A 81 -19.87 3.97 16.83
C SER A 81 -19.86 5.06 17.92
N CYS A 82 -20.09 4.68 19.18
CA CYS A 82 -19.97 5.56 20.35
C CYS A 82 -18.51 5.80 20.72
N SER A 83 -17.66 4.78 20.55
CA SER A 83 -16.21 4.82 20.79
C SER A 83 -15.42 5.44 19.63
N LYS A 84 -16.07 6.09 18.65
CA LYS A 84 -15.38 6.63 17.46
C LYS A 84 -14.25 7.61 17.82
N GLY A 85 -14.45 8.42 18.86
CA GLY A 85 -13.48 9.40 19.36
C GLY A 85 -12.57 8.88 20.46
N GLU A 86 -12.50 7.57 20.68
CA GLU A 86 -11.64 6.98 21.71
C GLU A 86 -10.20 6.85 21.18
N LYS A 87 -9.24 7.48 21.87
CA LYS A 87 -7.83 7.54 21.44
C LYS A 87 -7.18 6.15 21.35
N THR A 88 -7.42 5.29 22.34
CA THR A 88 -6.84 3.93 22.44
C THR A 88 -7.30 3.02 21.29
N LEU A 89 -8.44 3.33 20.66
CA LEU A 89 -8.99 2.57 19.53
C LEU A 89 -8.79 3.31 18.20
N GLU A 90 -7.94 4.32 18.11
CA GLU A 90 -7.83 5.18 16.93
C GLU A 90 -7.45 4.40 15.66
N PHE A 91 -6.60 3.37 15.75
CA PHE A 91 -6.20 2.51 14.61
C PHE A 91 -7.24 1.43 14.23
N VAL A 92 -8.27 1.24 15.06
CA VAL A 92 -9.28 0.19 14.89
C VAL A 92 -10.41 0.72 14.01
N PRO A 93 -10.82 0.01 12.94
CA PRO A 93 -11.94 0.41 12.11
C PRO A 93 -13.25 0.41 12.90
N ILE A 94 -14.04 1.45 12.71
CA ILE A 94 -15.32 1.60 13.42
C ILE A 94 -16.35 0.65 12.80
N ASN A 95 -17.02 -0.15 13.63
CA ASN A 95 -18.22 -0.91 13.26
C ASN A 95 -18.01 -1.80 12.01
N LEU A 96 -16.85 -2.44 11.92
CA LEU A 96 -16.49 -3.39 10.85
C LEU A 96 -17.32 -4.67 10.99
N HIS A 97 -18.14 -4.99 10.00
CA HIS A 97 -18.97 -6.20 9.97
C HIS A 97 -19.12 -6.76 8.56
N LEU A 98 -19.24 -8.08 8.46
CA LEU A 98 -19.77 -8.76 7.27
C LEU A 98 -21.30 -8.79 7.33
N GLN A 99 -21.96 -8.28 6.29
CA GLN A 99 -23.36 -8.55 6.01
C GLN A 99 -23.46 -9.57 4.87
N ARG A 100 -24.00 -10.75 5.18
CA ARG A 100 -24.19 -11.85 4.23
C ARG A 100 -25.68 -12.12 4.01
N MET A 101 -26.10 -12.19 2.76
CA MET A 101 -27.43 -12.65 2.35
C MET A 101 -27.28 -13.94 1.55
N LEU A 102 -27.81 -15.03 2.10
CA LEU A 102 -27.92 -16.32 1.40
C LEU A 102 -29.33 -16.42 0.84
N VAL A 103 -29.45 -16.60 -0.47
CA VAL A 103 -30.73 -16.82 -1.16
C VAL A 103 -30.79 -18.28 -1.60
N GLN A 104 -31.83 -18.97 -1.17
CA GLN A 104 -32.09 -20.39 -1.50
C GLN A 104 -33.52 -20.51 -2.02
N GLY A 105 -33.74 -21.38 -2.99
CA GLY A 105 -35.06 -21.64 -3.54
C GLY A 105 -35.14 -23.01 -4.21
N PRO A 106 -36.35 -23.57 -4.39
CA PRO A 106 -36.53 -24.93 -4.95
C PRO A 106 -35.90 -25.12 -6.33
N CYS A 107 -35.82 -24.04 -7.12
CA CYS A 107 -35.30 -24.04 -8.49
C CYS A 107 -34.08 -23.12 -8.67
N ILE A 108 -33.48 -22.62 -7.59
CA ILE A 108 -32.37 -21.65 -7.62
C ILE A 108 -31.19 -22.27 -6.89
N LYS A 109 -30.02 -22.29 -7.54
CA LYS A 109 -28.76 -22.66 -6.86
C LYS A 109 -28.49 -21.67 -5.73
N ASP A 110 -28.07 -22.14 -4.57
CA ASP A 110 -27.72 -21.28 -3.43
C ASP A 110 -26.74 -20.17 -3.86
N VAL A 111 -27.14 -18.90 -3.68
CA VAL A 111 -26.32 -17.73 -4.01
C VAL A 111 -26.02 -16.91 -2.75
N LEU A 112 -24.77 -16.51 -2.60
CA LEU A 112 -24.28 -15.68 -1.50
C LEU A 112 -23.97 -14.26 -1.98
N TYR A 113 -24.53 -13.27 -1.29
CA TYR A 113 -24.20 -11.87 -1.47
C TYR A 113 -23.58 -11.30 -0.20
N ASP A 114 -22.30 -10.96 -0.30
CA ASP A 114 -21.55 -10.34 0.77
C ASP A 114 -21.43 -8.83 0.55
N VAL A 115 -21.51 -8.07 1.65
CA VAL A 115 -21.17 -6.65 1.75
C VAL A 115 -20.43 -6.44 3.07
N ILE A 116 -19.28 -5.77 3.03
CA ILE A 116 -18.59 -5.35 4.24
C ILE A 116 -19.02 -3.95 4.62
N THR A 117 -19.46 -3.78 5.86
CA THR A 117 -19.81 -2.46 6.40
C THR A 117 -18.71 -1.99 7.31
N VAL A 118 -18.22 -0.77 7.11
CA VAL A 118 -17.17 -0.18 7.96
C VAL A 118 -17.34 1.34 8.02
N GLY A 119 -17.06 1.93 9.17
CA GLY A 119 -17.03 3.39 9.30
C GLY A 119 -16.00 3.97 8.35
N ALA A 120 -16.23 5.20 7.88
CA ALA A 120 -15.27 5.90 7.06
C ALA A 120 -13.89 5.89 7.75
N PRO A 121 -12.83 5.38 7.10
CA PRO A 121 -11.47 5.48 7.62
C PRO A 121 -11.14 6.94 7.92
N ALA A 122 -11.00 7.28 9.20
CA ALA A 122 -10.84 8.67 9.63
C ALA A 122 -10.22 8.80 11.03
N ALA A 123 -9.42 9.83 11.24
CA ALA A 123 -8.81 10.16 12.52
C ALA A 123 -9.77 10.99 13.41
N HIS A 124 -10.86 10.37 13.84
CA HIS A 124 -11.93 11.04 14.61
C HIS A 124 -11.44 11.72 15.89
N PHE A 125 -10.45 11.14 16.58
CA PHE A 125 -9.91 11.71 17.81
C PHE A 125 -9.12 13.00 17.55
N GLN A 126 -8.40 13.09 16.42
CA GLN A 126 -7.70 14.29 15.99
C GLN A 126 -8.64 15.41 15.48
N GLY A 127 -9.84 15.05 15.02
CA GLY A 127 -10.84 16.00 14.53
C GLY A 127 -10.53 16.59 13.14
N PHE A 128 -11.38 17.53 12.71
CA PHE A 128 -11.44 18.00 11.31
C PHE A 128 -11.52 19.52 11.16
N LYS A 129 -11.23 20.29 12.22
CA LYS A 129 -11.31 21.77 12.21
C LYS A 129 -10.44 22.39 11.10
N ASN A 130 -9.32 21.75 10.77
CA ASN A 130 -8.37 22.21 9.74
C ASN A 130 -8.47 21.42 8.43
N GLY A 131 -9.58 20.68 8.22
CA GLY A 131 -9.70 19.66 7.18
C GLY A 131 -9.15 18.30 7.61
N GLY A 132 -9.30 17.33 6.72
CA GLY A 132 -8.73 16.00 6.78
C GLY A 132 -7.45 15.86 5.98
N LEU A 133 -6.99 14.62 5.86
CA LEU A 133 -5.64 14.27 5.45
C LEU A 133 -5.28 14.80 4.05
N GLN A 134 -6.17 14.67 3.05
CA GLN A 134 -5.90 15.16 1.70
C GLN A 134 -5.57 16.67 1.70
N LYS A 135 -6.40 17.48 2.35
CA LYS A 135 -6.18 18.94 2.43
C LYS A 135 -4.92 19.28 3.22
N LEU A 136 -4.68 18.56 4.32
CA LEU A 136 -3.50 18.76 5.14
C LEU A 136 -2.21 18.41 4.39
N LEU A 137 -2.19 17.33 3.61
CA LEU A 137 -1.07 16.96 2.74
C LEU A 137 -0.84 18.01 1.65
N ASN A 138 -1.90 18.46 0.95
CA ASN A 138 -1.77 19.49 -0.08
C ASN A 138 -1.22 20.81 0.49
N LYS A 139 -1.70 21.21 1.68
CA LYS A 139 -1.19 22.39 2.38
C LYS A 139 0.29 22.22 2.76
N PHE A 140 0.64 21.07 3.31
CA PHE A 140 2.01 20.73 3.68
C PHE A 140 2.96 20.75 2.48
N GLU A 141 2.56 20.17 1.34
CA GLU A 141 3.35 20.21 0.12
C GLU A 141 3.53 21.63 -0.43
N ALA A 142 2.49 22.46 -0.35
CA ALA A 142 2.56 23.86 -0.75
C ALA A 142 3.51 24.68 0.15
N GLU A 143 3.46 24.48 1.48
CA GLU A 143 4.37 25.11 2.43
C GLU A 143 5.83 24.67 2.18
N ARG A 144 6.06 23.38 1.95
CA ARG A 144 7.38 22.80 1.66
C ARG A 144 8.04 23.38 0.41
N ARG A 145 7.26 23.71 -0.63
CA ARG A 145 7.77 24.36 -1.85
C ARG A 145 8.20 25.82 -1.63
N ASN A 146 7.69 26.47 -0.58
CA ASN A 146 7.94 27.89 -0.29
C ASN A 146 9.07 28.11 0.73
N THR A 147 9.43 27.08 1.51
CA THR A 147 10.51 27.15 2.51
C THR A 147 11.88 26.91 1.88
N GLY A 148 12.56 27.98 1.46
CA GLY A 148 13.93 27.94 0.91
C GLY A 148 15.03 27.73 1.96
N TYR A 149 15.04 26.59 2.64
CA TYR A 149 16.09 26.25 3.60
C TYR A 149 17.26 25.46 2.98
N GLN A 150 18.41 25.58 3.63
CA GLN A 150 19.77 25.00 3.49
C GLN A 150 19.92 23.50 3.10
N CYS A 151 18.96 22.90 2.41
CA CYS A 151 19.03 21.52 1.93
C CYS A 151 18.86 21.46 0.42
N ILE A 152 19.41 20.42 -0.21
CA ILE A 152 19.17 20.14 -1.61
C ILE A 152 17.72 19.65 -1.71
N TYR A 153 16.88 20.39 -2.44
CA TYR A 153 15.52 19.95 -2.67
C TYR A 153 15.52 18.76 -3.62
N TYR A 154 15.15 17.59 -3.09
CA TYR A 154 14.80 16.44 -3.92
C TYR A 154 13.30 16.50 -4.25
N SER A 155 12.98 16.33 -5.53
CA SER A 155 11.59 16.22 -5.99
C SER A 155 10.92 14.97 -5.38
N PRO A 156 9.57 14.94 -5.27
CA PRO A 156 8.86 13.75 -4.85
C PRO A 156 9.20 12.49 -5.68
N GLU A 157 9.53 12.68 -6.96
CA GLU A 157 10.00 11.62 -7.86
C GLU A 157 11.36 11.07 -7.41
N ASN A 158 12.31 11.95 -7.07
CA ASN A 158 13.63 11.56 -6.57
C ASN A 158 13.51 10.85 -5.21
N THR A 159 12.65 11.32 -4.31
CA THR A 159 12.48 10.66 -3.00
C THR A 159 11.73 9.31 -3.13
N ALA A 160 10.78 9.20 -4.07
CA ALA A 160 10.18 7.92 -4.44
C ALA A 160 11.22 6.95 -5.03
N LYS A 161 12.09 7.44 -5.92
CA LYS A 161 13.17 6.65 -6.51
C LYS A 161 14.18 6.20 -5.45
N ALA A 162 14.53 7.05 -4.49
CA ALA A 162 15.39 6.68 -3.37
C ALA A 162 14.81 5.51 -2.55
N ARG A 163 13.50 5.54 -2.27
CA ARG A 163 12.79 4.43 -1.61
C ARG A 163 12.78 3.15 -2.46
N GLU A 164 12.60 3.27 -3.77
CA GLU A 164 12.65 2.15 -4.72
C GLU A 164 14.04 1.50 -4.74
N VAL A 165 15.11 2.29 -4.86
CA VAL A 165 16.50 1.79 -4.82
C VAL A 165 16.77 1.06 -3.52
N LEU A 166 16.40 1.64 -2.37
CA LEU A 166 16.53 0.97 -1.07
C LEU A 166 15.73 -0.34 -1.02
N SER A 167 14.60 -0.43 -1.71
CA SER A 167 13.77 -1.66 -1.76
C SER A 167 14.46 -2.73 -2.60
N ASN A 168 14.99 -2.35 -3.77
CA ASN A 168 15.74 -3.23 -4.66
C ASN A 168 16.99 -3.79 -3.95
N ILE A 169 17.67 -2.97 -3.13
CA ILE A 169 18.77 -3.43 -2.26
C ILE A 169 18.34 -4.60 -1.38
N ASN A 170 17.24 -4.44 -0.64
CA ASN A 170 16.80 -5.43 0.33
C ASN A 170 16.29 -6.72 -0.34
N GLN A 171 15.91 -6.67 -1.62
CA GLN A 171 15.46 -7.84 -2.39
C GLN A 171 16.60 -8.54 -3.13
N LEU A 172 17.43 -7.79 -3.86
CA LEU A 172 18.41 -8.36 -4.79
C LEU A 172 19.69 -8.81 -4.07
N GLN A 173 20.16 -8.11 -3.04
CA GLN A 173 21.38 -8.50 -2.33
C GLN A 173 21.28 -9.92 -1.73
N PRO A 174 20.23 -10.28 -0.96
CA PRO A 174 20.11 -11.64 -0.41
C PRO A 174 19.94 -12.71 -1.49
N LEU A 175 19.22 -12.39 -2.58
CA LEU A 175 19.03 -13.32 -3.71
C LEU A 175 20.35 -13.63 -4.41
N ILE A 176 21.19 -12.62 -4.65
CA ILE A 176 22.51 -12.84 -5.25
C ILE A 176 23.38 -13.69 -4.34
N SER A 177 23.42 -13.41 -3.04
CA SER A 177 24.18 -14.24 -2.09
C SER A 177 23.66 -15.69 -2.07
N SER A 178 22.33 -15.89 -2.11
CA SER A 178 21.75 -17.24 -2.18
C SER A 178 22.10 -17.97 -3.48
N HIS A 179 22.06 -17.31 -4.63
CA HIS A 179 22.47 -17.91 -5.91
C HIS A 179 23.98 -18.19 -5.96
N ALA A 180 24.79 -17.34 -5.34
CA ALA A 180 26.22 -17.56 -5.13
C ALA A 180 26.49 -18.83 -4.31
N ASP A 181 25.75 -19.04 -3.21
CA ASP A 181 25.84 -20.26 -2.41
C ASP A 181 25.36 -21.50 -3.17
N MET A 182 24.30 -21.38 -3.99
CA MET A 182 23.85 -22.46 -4.88
C MET A 182 24.90 -22.85 -5.91
N LEU A 183 25.61 -21.88 -6.47
CA LEU A 183 26.73 -22.11 -7.39
C LEU A 183 27.85 -22.90 -6.68
N LEU A 184 28.22 -22.49 -5.47
CA LEU A 184 29.23 -23.18 -4.67
C LEU A 184 28.81 -24.60 -4.28
N ASN A 185 27.53 -24.81 -3.93
CA ASN A 185 27.00 -26.14 -3.65
C ASN A 185 27.01 -27.04 -4.89
N SER A 186 26.65 -26.50 -6.06
CA SER A 186 26.76 -27.20 -7.34
C SER A 186 28.21 -27.57 -7.66
N ALA A 187 29.16 -26.69 -7.33
CA ALA A 187 30.58 -26.93 -7.50
C ALA A 187 31.07 -28.12 -6.65
N ARG A 188 30.63 -28.20 -5.38
CA ARG A 188 30.95 -29.35 -4.49
C ARG A 188 30.43 -30.68 -5.02
N GLN A 189 29.27 -30.65 -5.69
CA GLN A 189 28.66 -31.85 -6.28
C GLN A 189 29.29 -32.23 -7.64
N GLN A 190 30.11 -31.35 -8.23
CA GLN A 190 30.76 -31.54 -9.54
C GLN A 190 29.80 -31.89 -10.68
N LEU A 191 28.56 -31.38 -10.62
CA LEU A 191 27.53 -31.59 -11.65
C LEU A 191 27.54 -30.41 -12.65
N PRO A 192 27.99 -30.61 -13.91
CA PRO A 192 28.15 -29.52 -14.88
C PRO A 192 26.84 -28.77 -15.19
N GLU A 193 25.73 -29.50 -15.31
CA GLU A 193 24.43 -28.91 -15.68
C GLU A 193 23.84 -28.07 -14.54
N SER A 194 23.98 -28.54 -13.29
CA SER A 194 23.59 -27.79 -12.09
C SER A 194 24.43 -26.53 -11.93
N LEU A 195 25.72 -26.61 -12.23
CA LEU A 195 26.64 -25.48 -12.17
C LEU A 195 26.27 -24.41 -13.22
N LYS A 196 25.98 -24.81 -14.47
CA LYS A 196 25.51 -23.89 -15.52
C LYS A 196 24.20 -23.20 -15.15
N ASN A 197 23.22 -23.96 -14.65
CA ASN A 197 21.94 -23.40 -14.24
C ASN A 197 22.10 -22.41 -13.08
N SER A 198 22.91 -22.75 -12.07
CA SER A 198 23.20 -21.85 -10.95
C SER A 198 23.92 -20.58 -11.39
N LEU A 199 24.88 -20.69 -12.32
CA LEU A 199 25.57 -19.55 -12.91
C LEU A 199 24.61 -18.64 -13.66
N LYS A 200 23.70 -19.21 -14.45
CA LYS A 200 22.69 -18.46 -15.20
C LYS A 200 21.81 -17.63 -14.26
N MET A 201 21.28 -18.25 -13.21
CA MET A 201 20.47 -17.56 -12.19
C MET A 201 21.26 -16.42 -11.51
N LEU A 202 22.52 -16.68 -11.15
CA LEU A 202 23.41 -15.68 -10.56
C LEU A 202 23.66 -14.50 -11.52
N SER A 203 23.93 -14.79 -12.80
CA SER A 203 24.19 -13.78 -13.83
C SER A 203 22.97 -12.90 -14.06
N GLU A 204 21.81 -13.51 -14.32
CA GLU A 204 20.54 -12.78 -14.56
C GLU A 204 20.17 -11.89 -13.37
N THR A 205 20.33 -12.40 -12.14
CA THR A 205 20.02 -11.61 -10.93
C THR A 205 21.02 -10.47 -10.73
N THR A 206 22.31 -10.70 -11.03
CA THR A 206 23.35 -9.68 -10.93
C THR A 206 23.16 -8.59 -12.01
N GLU A 207 22.71 -8.95 -13.21
CA GLU A 207 22.36 -7.99 -14.25
C GLU A 207 21.17 -7.11 -13.86
N LEU A 208 20.14 -7.68 -13.24
CA LEU A 208 19.02 -6.91 -12.68
C LEU A 208 19.49 -5.92 -11.61
N PHE A 209 20.42 -6.36 -10.74
CA PHE A 209 21.05 -5.48 -9.75
C PHE A 209 21.85 -4.35 -10.41
N VAL A 210 22.64 -4.64 -11.44
CA VAL A 210 23.34 -3.59 -12.21
C VAL A 210 22.32 -2.65 -12.89
N HIS A 211 21.21 -3.15 -13.43
CA HIS A 211 20.24 -2.25 -14.03
C HIS A 211 19.55 -1.33 -13.00
N ALA A 212 19.16 -1.89 -11.85
CA ALA A 212 18.39 -1.17 -10.82
C ALA A 212 19.14 -0.01 -10.14
N PHE A 213 20.47 0.00 -10.20
CA PHE A 213 21.32 0.97 -9.48
C PHE A 213 22.15 1.84 -10.41
N LYS A 214 21.94 1.74 -11.74
CA LYS A 214 22.50 2.67 -12.71
C LYS A 214 21.69 3.99 -12.71
N ASP A 215 21.66 4.66 -11.56
CA ASP A 215 20.82 5.83 -11.35
C ASP A 215 21.67 7.10 -11.14
N GLN A 216 21.29 8.18 -11.83
CA GLN A 216 21.92 9.50 -11.69
C GLN A 216 21.68 10.08 -10.28
N LEU A 217 20.57 9.71 -9.64
CA LEU A 217 20.24 10.08 -8.28
C LEU A 217 21.31 9.57 -7.30
N ILE A 218 21.77 8.32 -7.44
CA ILE A 218 22.80 7.75 -6.54
C ILE A 218 24.08 8.56 -6.64
N ARG A 219 24.54 8.89 -7.86
CA ARG A 219 25.73 9.75 -8.05
C ARG A 219 25.56 11.12 -7.40
N SER A 220 24.45 11.80 -7.69
CA SER A 220 24.18 13.13 -7.12
C SER A 220 24.05 13.11 -5.59
N ALA A 221 23.46 12.05 -5.03
CA ALA A 221 23.26 11.88 -3.60
C ALA A 221 24.56 11.51 -2.88
N LEU A 222 25.45 10.74 -3.50
CA LEU A 222 26.79 10.45 -2.98
C LEU A 222 27.63 11.72 -2.90
N LEU A 223 27.61 12.56 -3.94
CA LEU A 223 28.26 13.87 -3.90
C LEU A 223 27.66 14.74 -2.79
N ALA A 224 26.33 14.81 -2.69
CA ALA A 224 25.65 15.54 -1.63
C ALA A 224 26.08 15.06 -0.23
N LEU A 225 26.11 13.74 -0.01
CA LEU A 225 26.55 13.14 1.25
C LEU A 225 28.02 13.45 1.56
N TYR A 226 28.89 13.41 0.53
CA TYR A 226 30.29 13.79 0.68
C TYR A 226 30.45 15.24 1.14
N THR A 227 29.72 16.18 0.51
CA THR A 227 29.74 17.60 0.94
C THR A 227 29.17 17.82 2.35
N ALA A 228 28.35 16.89 2.84
CA ALA A 228 27.79 16.91 4.18
C ALA A 228 28.77 16.43 5.26
N ARG A 229 29.92 15.85 4.90
CA ARG A 229 30.95 15.39 5.84
C ARG A 229 31.68 16.58 6.50
N PRO A 230 32.21 16.43 7.74
CA PRO A 230 32.82 17.54 8.50
C PRO A 230 33.94 18.31 7.78
N GLY A 231 34.75 17.64 6.95
CA GLY A 231 35.90 18.24 6.27
C GLY A 231 35.59 19.16 5.09
N CYS A 232 34.38 19.11 4.52
CA CYS A 232 34.06 19.83 3.28
C CYS A 232 33.47 21.23 3.50
N VAL A 233 32.99 21.55 4.71
CA VAL A 233 32.22 22.78 5.01
C VAL A 233 33.11 24.03 5.16
N LEU A 234 34.45 23.92 5.06
CA LEU A 234 35.40 24.95 5.50
C LEU A 234 36.31 25.59 4.44
N LYS A 235 35.99 25.53 3.14
CA LYS A 235 36.73 26.31 2.12
C LYS A 235 35.85 27.34 1.43
N LYS A 236 35.56 28.46 2.10
CA LYS A 236 35.30 29.72 1.38
C LYS A 236 36.64 30.19 0.81
N PRO A 237 36.77 30.46 -0.50
CA PRO A 237 38.01 31.01 -1.04
C PRO A 237 38.14 32.45 -0.58
N THR A 238 39.08 32.71 0.33
CA THR A 238 39.60 34.06 0.61
C THR A 238 40.40 34.51 -0.61
N LEU A 239 39.81 35.36 -1.44
CA LEU A 239 40.55 36.10 -2.46
C LEU A 239 41.49 37.11 -1.77
N PRO A 240 42.80 37.12 -2.10
CA PRO A 240 43.72 38.13 -1.58
C PRO A 240 43.44 39.48 -2.24
N ARG A 241 43.26 40.49 -1.39
CA ARG A 241 42.94 41.87 -1.74
C ARG A 241 44.23 42.58 -2.17
N ASN A 242 44.40 42.86 -3.45
CA ASN A 242 45.41 43.79 -3.94
C ASN A 242 44.76 45.13 -4.29
N ASN A 243 45.31 46.20 -3.72
CA ASN A 243 44.92 47.59 -3.93
C ASN A 243 45.38 48.10 -5.30
N THR A 244 44.53 48.84 -6.00
CA THR A 244 44.93 50.09 -6.70
C THR A 244 43.69 50.98 -6.88
N GLU A 245 43.89 52.26 -6.62
CA GLU A 245 42.90 53.34 -6.59
C GLU A 245 42.40 53.72 -7.99
N GLU A 246 41.14 54.15 -8.12
CA GLU A 246 40.79 55.51 -8.58
C GLU A 246 39.26 55.75 -8.59
N ASN A 247 38.92 57.03 -8.38
CA ASN A 247 37.64 57.62 -8.01
C ASN A 247 36.49 57.50 -9.03
N SER A 248 35.24 57.41 -8.54
CA SER A 248 34.22 58.48 -8.70
C SER A 248 32.87 58.11 -8.07
N GLU A 249 32.22 59.15 -7.54
CA GLU A 249 31.02 59.17 -6.70
C GLU A 249 29.73 58.80 -7.45
N GLN A 250 28.76 58.13 -6.78
CA GLN A 250 27.39 58.63 -6.51
C GLN A 250 26.34 57.52 -6.26
N GLN A 251 25.51 57.81 -5.25
CA GLN A 251 24.11 57.42 -5.01
C GLN A 251 23.78 56.09 -4.31
N ASN A 252 23.31 56.26 -3.07
CA ASN A 252 22.48 55.36 -2.28
C ASN A 252 21.19 54.97 -3.03
N GLN A 253 20.98 53.67 -3.23
CA GLN A 253 19.64 53.06 -3.25
C GLN A 253 19.70 51.70 -2.56
N ASP A 254 19.04 51.61 -1.40
CA ASP A 254 18.74 50.36 -0.71
C ASP A 254 17.77 49.51 -1.56
N HIS A 255 18.30 48.46 -2.17
CA HIS A 255 17.51 47.33 -2.66
C HIS A 255 18.00 46.04 -1.97
N PRO A 256 17.10 45.25 -1.35
CA PRO A 256 17.48 43.96 -0.79
C PRO A 256 17.86 43.02 -1.95
N SER A 257 19.10 42.56 -1.94
CA SER A 257 19.66 41.66 -2.94
C SER A 257 18.88 40.35 -2.98
N GLN A 258 18.28 40.07 -4.15
CA GLN A 258 17.76 38.75 -4.50
C GLN A 258 18.88 37.71 -4.38
N ILE A 259 18.78 36.86 -3.36
CA ILE A 259 19.63 35.68 -3.21
C ILE A 259 19.22 34.68 -4.29
N LYS A 260 20.10 34.47 -5.27
CA LYS A 260 19.95 33.46 -6.33
C LYS A 260 19.81 32.05 -5.73
N ARG A 261 18.85 31.29 -6.25
CA ARG A 261 18.70 29.84 -6.03
C ARG A 261 20.03 29.13 -6.27
N GLN A 262 20.49 28.32 -5.31
CA GLN A 262 21.56 27.34 -5.53
C GLN A 262 20.89 26.04 -5.97
N ASP A 263 20.55 25.94 -7.25
CA ASP A 263 20.01 24.73 -7.89
C ASP A 263 21.14 23.72 -8.25
N SER A 264 22.34 23.83 -7.66
CA SER A 264 23.51 23.04 -8.07
C SER A 264 24.42 22.73 -6.89
N ILE A 265 24.78 21.45 -6.75
CA ILE A 265 25.71 20.94 -5.75
C ILE A 265 27.09 21.59 -6.00
N PRO A 266 27.80 22.12 -4.99
CA PRO A 266 29.12 22.71 -5.20
C PRO A 266 30.11 21.66 -5.73
N HIS A 267 30.71 21.89 -6.90
CA HIS A 267 31.80 21.03 -7.40
C HIS A 267 33.01 21.16 -6.46
N HIS A 268 33.32 20.10 -5.72
CA HIS A 268 34.50 20.00 -4.88
C HIS A 268 35.63 19.33 -5.67
N SER A 269 36.76 20.00 -5.84
CA SER A 269 37.94 19.50 -6.58
C SER A 269 38.63 18.28 -5.95
N GLU A 270 38.21 17.86 -4.76
CA GLU A 270 38.73 16.70 -4.01
C GLU A 270 37.78 15.48 -4.08
N TYR A 271 36.59 15.61 -4.68
CA TYR A 271 35.66 14.50 -4.86
C TYR A 271 35.97 13.75 -6.16
N ASP A 272 36.17 12.45 -6.06
CA ASP A 272 36.42 11.58 -7.21
C ASP A 272 35.08 11.15 -7.83
N GLU A 273 34.61 11.90 -8.83
CA GLU A 273 33.34 11.62 -9.51
C GLU A 273 33.30 10.24 -10.18
N GLU A 274 34.46 9.67 -10.51
CA GLU A 274 34.59 8.36 -11.15
C GLU A 274 34.72 7.21 -10.12
N GLU A 275 34.84 7.49 -8.83
CA GLU A 275 34.98 6.45 -7.79
C GLU A 275 33.77 5.51 -7.79
N TRP A 276 32.56 6.08 -7.87
CA TRP A 276 31.33 5.29 -7.99
C TRP A 276 31.37 4.39 -9.23
N ASP A 277 31.82 4.91 -10.37
CA ASP A 277 31.88 4.15 -11.63
C ASP A 277 32.86 2.98 -11.55
N ARG A 278 33.96 3.12 -10.80
CA ARG A 278 34.93 2.05 -10.56
C ARG A 278 34.38 0.96 -9.65
N VAL A 279 33.78 1.35 -8.51
CA VAL A 279 33.15 0.42 -7.56
C VAL A 279 32.03 -0.36 -8.25
N TRP A 280 31.22 0.36 -9.00
CA TRP A 280 30.16 -0.18 -9.83
C TRP A 280 30.66 -1.18 -10.88
N ALA A 281 31.73 -0.82 -11.63
CA ALA A 281 32.30 -1.69 -12.65
C ALA A 281 32.94 -2.98 -12.09
N ASN A 282 33.36 -2.98 -10.82
CA ASN A 282 33.94 -4.16 -10.18
C ASN A 282 32.93 -5.31 -10.03
N VAL A 283 31.63 -5.03 -9.88
CA VAL A 283 30.58 -6.08 -9.85
C VAL A 283 30.57 -6.86 -11.17
N GLY A 284 30.52 -6.16 -12.30
CA GLY A 284 30.55 -6.78 -13.62
C GLY A 284 31.85 -7.53 -13.91
N LYS A 285 33.00 -6.96 -13.50
CA LYS A 285 34.30 -7.65 -13.63
C LYS A 285 34.33 -8.94 -12.81
N SER A 286 33.85 -8.90 -11.56
CA SER A 286 33.81 -10.06 -10.66
C SER A 286 32.90 -11.16 -11.21
N LEU A 287 31.71 -10.82 -11.71
CA LEU A 287 30.81 -11.76 -12.35
C LEU A 287 31.46 -12.42 -13.59
N ASN A 288 32.12 -11.62 -14.44
CA ASN A 288 32.82 -12.15 -15.62
C ASN A 288 33.97 -13.11 -15.26
N CYS A 289 34.66 -12.88 -14.13
CA CYS A 289 35.66 -13.82 -13.60
C CYS A 289 35.02 -15.16 -13.21
N ILE A 290 33.85 -15.14 -12.58
CA ILE A 290 33.10 -16.36 -12.23
C ILE A 290 32.66 -17.10 -13.50
N ILE A 291 32.06 -16.40 -14.46
CA ILE A 291 31.63 -16.98 -15.74
C ILE A 291 32.81 -17.68 -16.43
N SER A 292 33.93 -16.97 -16.59
CA SER A 292 35.14 -17.50 -17.23
C SER A 292 35.73 -18.70 -16.48
N MET A 293 35.64 -18.71 -15.15
CA MET A 293 36.08 -19.83 -14.32
C MET A 293 35.19 -21.05 -14.53
N VAL A 294 33.86 -20.87 -14.50
CA VAL A 294 32.89 -21.95 -14.70
C VAL A 294 33.02 -22.56 -16.09
N ASP A 295 33.14 -21.75 -17.14
CA ASP A 295 33.35 -22.23 -18.51
C ASP A 295 34.61 -23.10 -18.60
N ARG A 296 35.72 -22.64 -18.01
CA ARG A 296 36.97 -23.41 -17.95
C ARG A 296 36.85 -24.72 -17.17
N LEU A 297 36.09 -24.75 -16.07
CA LEU A 297 35.85 -25.96 -15.29
C LEU A 297 35.02 -26.99 -16.08
N ILE A 298 34.03 -26.51 -16.83
CA ILE A 298 33.18 -27.35 -17.69
C ILE A 298 33.97 -27.89 -18.88
N GLU A 299 34.75 -27.05 -19.56
CA GLU A 299 35.61 -27.47 -20.68
C GLU A 299 36.61 -28.56 -20.26
N LYS A 300 37.21 -28.43 -19.06
CA LYS A 300 38.12 -29.45 -18.50
C LYS A 300 37.45 -30.78 -18.15
N ASN A 301 36.14 -30.77 -17.86
CA ASN A 301 35.36 -31.98 -17.56
C ASN A 301 34.70 -32.59 -18.81
N THR A 302 34.82 -31.96 -19.97
CA THR A 302 34.34 -32.51 -21.23
C THR A 302 35.47 -33.38 -21.82
N PRO A 303 35.31 -34.72 -21.95
CA PRO A 303 36.39 -35.55 -22.47
C PRO A 303 36.66 -35.18 -23.92
N SER A 304 37.83 -34.60 -24.19
CA SER A 304 38.28 -34.32 -25.55
C SER A 304 38.60 -35.64 -26.26
N ILE A 305 37.70 -36.05 -27.15
CA ILE A 305 37.99 -37.05 -28.18
C ILE A 305 38.98 -36.40 -29.16
N SER A 306 40.28 -36.51 -28.89
CA SER A 306 41.37 -36.69 -29.87
C SER A 306 42.73 -36.24 -29.29
N LYS A 307 43.61 -37.19 -28.99
CA LYS A 307 44.93 -37.39 -29.63
C LYS A 307 45.77 -38.34 -28.78
N GLU A 308 46.00 -39.53 -29.33
CA GLU A 308 46.99 -40.50 -28.87
C GLU A 308 48.42 -39.99 -29.11
N ASN A 309 49.34 -40.56 -28.32
CA ASN A 309 50.81 -40.65 -28.47
C ASN A 309 51.69 -39.59 -27.79
N GLU A 310 52.18 -39.92 -26.59
CA GLU A 310 53.53 -40.47 -26.31
C GLU A 310 54.04 -40.08 -24.90
N LYS A 311 54.82 -41.00 -24.31
CA LYS A 311 55.23 -41.09 -22.90
C LYS A 311 56.38 -40.14 -22.54
N GLU A 312 56.39 -39.59 -21.32
CA GLU A 312 57.41 -39.84 -20.27
C GLU A 312 57.10 -39.10 -18.93
N PRO A 313 57.63 -39.53 -17.78
CA PRO A 313 57.18 -39.12 -16.46
C PRO A 313 57.98 -37.93 -15.93
N SER A 314 57.33 -36.78 -15.73
CA SER A 314 57.93 -35.66 -14.98
C SER A 314 56.95 -35.12 -13.95
N SER A 315 57.36 -35.25 -12.70
CA SER A 315 56.95 -34.51 -11.51
C SER A 315 56.26 -33.16 -11.78
N ALA A 316 54.93 -33.15 -11.73
CA ALA A 316 54.15 -32.01 -11.31
C ALA A 316 52.86 -32.57 -10.70
N SER A 317 52.66 -32.28 -9.41
CA SER A 317 51.42 -32.51 -8.68
C SER A 317 50.20 -32.17 -9.54
N HIS A 318 49.41 -33.18 -9.94
CA HIS A 318 48.11 -32.97 -10.54
C HIS A 318 47.23 -32.24 -9.52
N ILE A 319 47.11 -30.92 -9.67
CA ILE A 319 46.07 -30.13 -9.02
C ILE A 319 44.76 -30.51 -9.73
N ASN A 320 44.17 -31.64 -9.34
CA ASN A 320 42.72 -31.84 -9.47
C ASN A 320 42.08 -30.90 -8.45
N GLY A 321 42.09 -29.60 -8.77
CA GLY A 321 41.59 -28.56 -7.89
C GLY A 321 40.08 -28.72 -7.76
N ASP A 322 39.64 -28.97 -6.53
CA ASP A 322 38.23 -28.94 -6.16
C ASP A 322 37.56 -27.69 -6.78
N TRP A 323 36.48 -27.91 -7.53
CA TRP A 323 35.72 -26.83 -8.20
C TRP A 323 35.32 -25.77 -7.18
N TYR A 324 35.01 -26.19 -5.96
CA TYR A 324 34.69 -25.32 -4.85
C TYR A 324 35.86 -24.39 -4.48
N GLU A 325 37.07 -24.91 -4.31
CA GLU A 325 38.27 -24.12 -3.93
C GLU A 325 38.60 -23.04 -4.98
N GLN A 326 38.32 -23.29 -6.26
CA GLN A 326 38.54 -22.31 -7.33
C GLN A 326 37.45 -21.23 -7.41
N LEU A 327 36.19 -21.59 -7.14
CA LEU A 327 35.06 -20.68 -7.24
C LEU A 327 34.83 -19.87 -5.95
N TYR A 328 35.10 -20.45 -4.79
CA TYR A 328 34.92 -19.81 -3.49
C TYR A 328 35.49 -18.39 -3.39
N PRO A 329 36.78 -18.13 -3.70
CA PRO A 329 37.34 -16.77 -3.59
C PRO A 329 36.69 -15.79 -4.58
N LEU A 330 36.26 -16.25 -5.76
CA LEU A 330 35.57 -15.41 -6.74
C LEU A 330 34.16 -15.04 -6.26
N THR A 331 33.44 -16.00 -5.68
CA THR A 331 32.12 -15.79 -5.11
C THR A 331 32.16 -14.84 -3.90
N VAL A 332 33.18 -14.97 -3.05
CA VAL A 332 33.44 -14.01 -1.95
C VAL A 332 33.71 -12.62 -2.52
N THR A 333 34.58 -12.51 -3.52
CA THR A 333 34.90 -11.21 -4.17
C THR A 333 33.65 -10.56 -4.78
N LEU A 334 32.77 -11.34 -5.42
CA LEU A 334 31.49 -10.84 -5.93
C LEU A 334 30.61 -10.29 -4.81
N ASN A 335 30.44 -11.06 -3.72
CA ASN A 335 29.65 -10.63 -2.56
C ASN A 335 30.24 -9.35 -1.93
N ASP A 336 31.56 -9.23 -1.85
CA ASP A 336 32.24 -8.02 -1.34
C ASP A 336 31.99 -6.81 -2.24
N CYS A 337 32.15 -6.96 -3.57
CA CYS A 337 31.85 -5.89 -4.54
C CYS A 337 30.39 -5.45 -4.46
N ILE A 338 29.44 -6.40 -4.34
CA ILE A 338 28.03 -6.10 -4.17
C ILE A 338 27.79 -5.38 -2.83
N GLY A 339 28.40 -5.86 -1.75
CA GLY A 339 28.34 -5.24 -0.43
C GLY A 339 28.81 -3.78 -0.45
N GLU A 340 29.87 -3.48 -1.19
CA GLU A 340 30.41 -2.14 -1.34
C GLU A 340 29.44 -1.21 -2.09
N VAL A 341 28.86 -1.66 -3.20
CA VAL A 341 27.83 -0.93 -3.97
C VAL A 341 26.59 -0.70 -3.10
N VAL A 342 26.12 -1.74 -2.41
CA VAL A 342 24.95 -1.67 -1.54
C VAL A 342 25.17 -0.67 -0.41
N THR A 343 26.34 -0.68 0.22
CA THR A 343 26.64 0.23 1.36
C THR A 343 26.57 1.68 0.89
N ARG A 344 27.27 2.04 -0.19
CA ARG A 344 27.24 3.40 -0.75
C ARG A 344 25.85 3.82 -1.26
N ALA A 345 25.12 2.92 -1.91
CA ALA A 345 23.75 3.18 -2.35
C ALA A 345 22.81 3.38 -1.16
N LYS A 346 22.91 2.56 -0.10
CA LYS A 346 22.13 2.72 1.13
C LYS A 346 22.40 4.07 1.78
N GLU A 347 23.67 4.41 2.01
CA GLU A 347 24.03 5.67 2.65
C GLU A 347 23.53 6.89 1.87
N SER A 348 23.75 6.92 0.56
CA SER A 348 23.32 8.04 -0.30
C SER A 348 21.80 8.17 -0.35
N MET A 349 21.06 7.07 -0.51
CA MET A 349 19.59 7.11 -0.52
C MET A 349 19.03 7.47 0.86
N SER A 350 19.60 6.94 1.95
CA SER A 350 19.24 7.33 3.31
C SER A 350 19.50 8.82 3.57
N PHE A 351 20.54 9.41 2.95
CA PHE A 351 20.80 10.84 3.03
C PHE A 351 19.78 11.68 2.26
N VAL A 352 19.30 11.20 1.10
CA VAL A 352 18.17 11.81 0.37
C VAL A 352 16.90 11.81 1.23
N LEU A 353 16.60 10.68 1.87
CA LEU A 353 15.43 10.55 2.75
C LEU A 353 15.57 11.37 4.03
N LEU A 354 16.78 11.49 4.60
CA LEU A 354 17.04 12.38 5.73
C LEU A 354 16.65 13.82 5.38
N GLN A 355 17.03 14.30 4.19
CA GLN A 355 16.71 15.67 3.75
C GLN A 355 15.20 15.87 3.60
N GLU A 356 14.48 14.91 3.04
CA GLU A 356 13.02 14.94 2.94
C GLU A 356 12.35 15.06 4.31
N LEU A 357 12.79 14.26 5.28
CA LEU A 357 12.23 14.23 6.62
C LEU A 357 12.59 15.48 7.43
N ALA A 358 13.81 15.97 7.28
CA ALA A 358 14.35 17.04 8.10
C ALA A 358 13.78 18.44 7.75
N CYS A 359 13.38 18.69 6.49
CA CYS A 359 12.76 19.96 6.10
C CYS A 359 11.36 20.18 6.72
N CYS A 360 10.80 19.20 7.44
CA CYS A 360 9.35 19.13 7.68
C CYS A 360 8.93 18.55 9.05
N LEU A 361 9.87 18.43 9.99
CA LEU A 361 9.77 17.60 11.20
C LEU A 361 8.48 17.72 12.04
N PRO A 362 7.97 18.90 12.46
CA PRO A 362 6.87 18.96 13.42
C PRO A 362 5.51 18.55 12.79
N GLN A 363 5.25 19.01 11.58
CA GLN A 363 4.00 18.73 10.86
C GLN A 363 4.00 17.30 10.29
N CYS A 364 5.17 16.81 9.85
CA CYS A 364 5.33 15.48 9.30
C CYS A 364 4.89 14.36 10.28
N LEU A 365 5.08 14.55 11.59
CA LEU A 365 4.75 13.53 12.60
C LEU A 365 3.26 13.27 12.62
N THR A 366 2.51 14.37 12.74
CA THR A 366 1.07 14.37 12.87
C THR A 366 0.42 13.85 11.59
N LEU A 367 0.94 14.24 10.42
CA LEU A 367 0.45 13.77 9.13
C LEU A 367 0.73 12.29 8.90
N THR A 368 1.94 11.82 9.23
CA THR A 368 2.32 10.40 9.14
C THR A 368 1.43 9.56 10.04
N LEU A 369 1.25 9.97 11.30
CA LEU A 369 0.38 9.28 12.24
C LEU A 369 -1.06 9.24 11.74
N ARG A 370 -1.61 10.36 11.26
CA ARG A 370 -2.97 10.43 10.71
C ARG A 370 -3.15 9.50 9.51
N ARG A 371 -2.18 9.48 8.58
CA ARG A 371 -2.18 8.58 7.42
C ARG A 371 -2.14 7.12 7.83
N ASP A 372 -1.28 6.76 8.78
CA ASP A 372 -1.15 5.39 9.28
C ASP A 372 -2.42 4.92 10.01
N ILE A 373 -3.10 5.80 10.76
CA ILE A 373 -4.40 5.53 11.38
C ILE A 373 -5.45 5.19 10.32
N VAL A 374 -5.62 6.07 9.34
CA VAL A 374 -6.64 5.92 8.29
C VAL A 374 -6.35 4.68 7.46
N PHE A 375 -5.08 4.49 7.07
CA PHE A 375 -4.66 3.31 6.32
C PHE A 375 -4.87 2.01 7.10
N SER A 376 -4.55 1.98 8.40
CA SER A 376 -4.81 0.81 9.26
C SER A 376 -6.30 0.41 9.28
N GLN A 377 -7.19 1.40 9.42
CA GLN A 377 -8.63 1.15 9.40
C GLN A 377 -9.09 0.61 8.03
N ALA A 378 -8.59 1.19 6.93
CA ALA A 378 -8.91 0.76 5.58
C ALA A 378 -8.38 -0.64 5.26
N LEU A 379 -7.11 -0.91 5.61
CA LEU A 379 -6.42 -2.18 5.38
C LEU A 379 -7.07 -3.33 6.15
N ALA A 380 -7.44 -3.12 7.41
CA ALA A 380 -8.16 -4.13 8.20
C ALA A 380 -9.49 -4.53 7.53
N GLY A 381 -10.22 -3.55 6.98
CA GLY A 381 -11.41 -3.81 6.17
C GLY A 381 -11.08 -4.63 4.92
N LEU A 382 -10.09 -4.19 4.14
CA LEU A 382 -9.65 -4.85 2.89
C LEU A 382 -9.26 -6.31 3.12
N ILE A 383 -8.42 -6.60 4.12
CA ILE A 383 -7.96 -7.96 4.44
C ILE A 383 -9.17 -8.85 4.76
N CYS A 384 -10.10 -8.37 5.58
CA CYS A 384 -11.34 -9.09 5.89
C CYS A 384 -12.14 -9.41 4.61
N GLY A 385 -12.27 -8.43 3.70
CA GLY A 385 -12.93 -8.62 2.41
C GLY A 385 -12.25 -9.58 1.47
N PHE A 386 -10.92 -9.51 1.40
CA PHE A 386 -10.13 -10.43 0.60
C PHE A 386 -10.29 -11.86 1.09
N ILE A 387 -10.13 -12.10 2.40
CA ILE A 387 -10.28 -13.43 3.00
C ILE A 387 -11.70 -13.97 2.75
N ILE A 388 -12.74 -13.19 3.03
CA ILE A 388 -14.12 -13.62 2.81
C ILE A 388 -14.37 -13.95 1.34
N LYS A 389 -13.92 -13.10 0.41
CA LYS A 389 -14.10 -13.31 -1.03
C LYS A 389 -13.34 -14.54 -1.51
N LEU A 390 -12.07 -14.71 -1.10
CA LEU A 390 -11.25 -15.86 -1.44
C LEU A 390 -11.94 -17.15 -0.97
N HIS A 391 -12.28 -17.25 0.32
CA HIS A 391 -12.91 -18.43 0.89
C HIS A 391 -14.24 -18.79 0.23
N SER A 392 -15.09 -17.79 -0.08
CA SER A 392 -16.37 -18.02 -0.73
C SER A 392 -16.23 -18.51 -2.18
N ASN A 393 -15.06 -18.37 -2.81
CA ASN A 393 -14.84 -18.63 -4.23
C ASN A 393 -13.64 -19.56 -4.52
N LEU A 394 -13.18 -20.35 -3.53
CA LEU A 394 -12.07 -21.30 -3.71
C LEU A 394 -12.33 -22.38 -4.77
N CYS A 395 -13.61 -22.66 -5.08
CA CYS A 395 -13.98 -23.62 -6.10
C CYS A 395 -14.38 -22.97 -7.43
N ASP A 396 -14.35 -21.63 -7.52
CA ASP A 396 -14.67 -20.89 -8.74
C ASP A 396 -13.39 -20.65 -9.55
N GLN A 397 -13.22 -21.46 -10.60
CA GLN A 397 -12.04 -21.38 -11.47
C GLN A 397 -11.97 -20.06 -12.24
N GLY A 398 -13.10 -19.47 -12.60
CA GLY A 398 -13.14 -18.18 -13.29
C GLY A 398 -12.67 -17.04 -12.37
N PHE A 399 -13.15 -17.04 -11.12
CA PHE A 399 -12.67 -16.12 -10.09
C PHE A 399 -11.16 -16.29 -9.82
N LEU A 400 -10.68 -17.52 -9.64
CA LEU A 400 -9.26 -17.78 -9.37
C LEU A 400 -8.37 -17.38 -10.55
N GLN A 401 -8.85 -17.56 -11.79
CA GLN A 401 -8.17 -17.10 -13.00
C GLN A 401 -8.07 -15.58 -13.05
N GLN A 402 -9.19 -14.88 -12.80
CA GLN A 402 -9.22 -13.42 -12.68
C GLN A 402 -8.24 -12.92 -11.60
N LEU A 403 -8.27 -13.56 -10.43
CA LEU A 403 -7.50 -13.14 -9.26
C LEU A 403 -5.99 -13.13 -9.53
N HIS A 404 -5.43 -14.17 -10.16
CA HIS A 404 -3.99 -14.26 -10.40
C HIS A 404 -3.54 -13.63 -11.73
N THR A 405 -4.44 -13.37 -12.68
CA THR A 405 -4.11 -12.78 -13.98
C THR A 405 -4.25 -11.27 -14.01
N VAL A 406 -5.29 -10.76 -13.35
CA VAL A 406 -5.66 -9.34 -13.35
C VAL A 406 -5.59 -8.77 -11.94
N GLY A 407 -6.15 -9.47 -10.96
CA GLY A 407 -6.31 -8.96 -9.59
C GLY A 407 -7.76 -8.62 -9.27
N LEU A 408 -7.98 -8.09 -8.06
CA LEU A 408 -9.30 -7.95 -7.46
C LEU A 408 -9.74 -6.49 -7.36
N ILE A 409 -10.89 -6.16 -7.94
CA ILE A 409 -11.50 -4.84 -7.72
C ILE A 409 -12.25 -4.77 -6.39
N VAL A 410 -12.10 -3.66 -5.68
CA VAL A 410 -12.73 -3.41 -4.38
C VAL A 410 -13.47 -2.09 -4.44
N GLN A 411 -14.80 -2.13 -4.45
CA GLN A 411 -15.63 -0.93 -4.50
C GLN A 411 -16.03 -0.51 -3.09
N TYR A 412 -15.70 0.73 -2.73
CA TYR A 412 -16.16 1.42 -1.53
C TYR A 412 -17.28 2.40 -1.87
N GLU A 413 -18.44 2.21 -1.25
CA GLU A 413 -19.55 3.15 -1.28
C GLU A 413 -19.46 4.11 -0.09
N GLY A 414 -19.33 5.40 -0.35
CA GLY A 414 -19.28 6.47 0.65
C GLY A 414 -20.60 7.23 0.75
N LEU A 415 -21.13 7.37 1.97
CA LEU A 415 -22.36 8.12 2.24
C LEU A 415 -22.11 9.41 3.04
N LEU A 416 -20.89 9.94 3.00
CA LEU A 416 -20.47 11.15 3.71
C LEU A 416 -20.93 12.41 2.99
N SER A 417 -21.34 13.43 3.75
CA SER A 417 -21.61 14.75 3.16
C SER A 417 -20.34 15.56 2.96
N THR A 418 -20.30 16.43 1.95
CA THR A 418 -19.21 17.39 1.74
C THR A 418 -19.38 18.67 2.58
N TYR A 419 -19.83 18.54 3.83
CA TYR A 419 -20.11 19.67 4.71
C TYR A 419 -19.65 19.39 6.14
N SER A 420 -19.24 20.45 6.85
CA SER A 420 -18.78 20.37 8.25
C SER A 420 -17.70 19.29 8.42
N ASP A 421 -17.70 18.53 9.52
CA ASP A 421 -16.66 17.53 9.80
C ASP A 421 -16.61 16.38 8.79
N GLU A 422 -17.72 16.08 8.10
CA GLU A 422 -17.76 14.93 7.17
C GLU A 422 -16.94 15.15 5.90
N ILE A 423 -16.67 16.41 5.51
CA ILE A 423 -15.74 16.67 4.40
C ILE A 423 -14.32 16.26 4.77
N GLY A 424 -13.89 16.52 6.00
CA GLY A 424 -12.58 16.09 6.49
C GLY A 424 -12.49 14.57 6.67
N MET A 425 -13.60 13.91 7.01
CA MET A 425 -13.66 12.44 7.01
C MET A 425 -13.53 11.88 5.59
N LEU A 426 -14.12 12.55 4.59
CA LEU A 426 -14.00 12.15 3.18
C LEU A 426 -12.57 12.36 2.68
N GLU A 427 -11.92 13.47 3.05
CA GLU A 427 -10.50 13.74 2.75
C GLU A 427 -9.56 12.70 3.39
N ASP A 428 -9.84 12.22 4.61
CA ASP A 428 -9.13 11.09 5.22
C ASP A 428 -9.37 9.81 4.41
N MET A 429 -10.63 9.44 4.23
CA MET A 429 -11.05 8.19 3.59
C MET A 429 -10.54 8.07 2.15
N ALA A 430 -10.53 9.16 1.39
CA ALA A 430 -10.02 9.19 0.02
C ALA A 430 -8.54 8.78 -0.05
N VAL A 431 -7.70 9.37 0.80
CA VAL A 431 -6.26 9.04 0.86
C VAL A 431 -6.06 7.61 1.36
N GLY A 432 -6.77 7.22 2.42
CA GLY A 432 -6.63 5.88 3.00
C GLY A 432 -7.00 4.75 2.04
N ILE A 433 -8.07 4.94 1.25
CA ILE A 433 -8.49 3.95 0.24
C ILE A 433 -7.57 3.99 -0.98
N SER A 434 -7.15 5.16 -1.45
CA SER A 434 -6.17 5.28 -2.53
C SER A 434 -4.86 4.56 -2.18
N ASP A 435 -4.40 4.66 -0.93
CA ASP A 435 -3.19 3.98 -0.47
C ASP A 435 -3.29 2.44 -0.50
N LEU A 436 -4.50 1.86 -0.53
CA LEU A 436 -4.68 0.41 -0.64
C LEU A 436 -4.17 -0.15 -1.99
N GLN A 437 -3.98 0.68 -3.01
CA GLN A 437 -3.36 0.25 -4.28
C GLN A 437 -1.91 -0.25 -4.10
N LYS A 438 -1.28 0.10 -2.98
CA LYS A 438 0.08 -0.32 -2.60
C LYS A 438 0.11 -1.71 -1.97
N VAL A 439 -1.05 -2.36 -1.81
CA VAL A 439 -1.21 -3.65 -1.15
C VAL A 439 -1.26 -4.76 -2.19
N MET A 440 -0.49 -5.81 -1.97
CA MET A 440 -0.60 -7.07 -2.70
C MET A 440 -0.80 -8.21 -1.70
N PHE A 441 -1.52 -9.23 -2.14
CA PHE A 441 -1.72 -10.44 -1.35
C PHE A 441 -0.81 -11.55 -1.88
N LYS A 442 -0.26 -12.35 -0.97
CA LYS A 442 0.40 -13.61 -1.25
C LYS A 442 -0.32 -14.70 -0.48
N ILE A 443 -0.59 -15.84 -1.09
CA ILE A 443 -1.22 -16.97 -0.39
C ILE A 443 -0.14 -18.02 -0.11
N THR A 444 -0.11 -18.52 1.13
CA THR A 444 0.84 -19.55 1.56
C THR A 444 0.13 -20.67 2.29
N GLU A 445 0.72 -21.86 2.25
CA GLU A 445 0.25 -23.01 3.02
C GLU A 445 0.75 -22.91 4.47
N THR A 446 -0.11 -23.26 5.43
CA THR A 446 0.30 -23.45 6.83
C THR A 446 -0.14 -24.81 7.34
N LYS A 447 0.77 -25.45 8.10
CA LYS A 447 0.51 -26.66 8.89
C LYS A 447 0.10 -26.35 10.32
N SER A 448 0.22 -25.08 10.72
CA SER A 448 -0.19 -24.57 12.03
C SER A 448 -1.65 -24.13 11.98
N ASP A 449 -2.36 -24.25 13.11
CA ASP A 449 -3.68 -23.65 13.31
C ASP A 449 -3.63 -22.12 13.38
N ASP A 450 -2.43 -21.51 13.37
CA ASP A 450 -2.25 -20.06 13.24
C ASP A 450 -2.49 -19.59 11.80
N LEU A 451 -3.71 -19.14 11.56
CA LEU A 451 -4.18 -18.55 10.30
C LEU A 451 -4.01 -17.02 10.25
N MET A 452 -3.29 -16.42 11.20
CA MET A 452 -3.11 -14.97 11.20
C MET A 452 -2.26 -14.50 10.01
N PRO A 453 -2.68 -13.43 9.31
CA PRO A 453 -1.94 -12.91 8.18
C PRO A 453 -0.65 -12.22 8.64
N VAL A 454 0.33 -12.18 7.76
CA VAL A 454 1.62 -11.51 8.01
C VAL A 454 1.76 -10.32 7.07
N ILE A 455 2.18 -9.18 7.62
CA ILE A 455 2.41 -7.96 6.85
C ILE A 455 3.91 -7.75 6.71
N THR A 456 4.37 -7.65 5.47
CA THR A 456 5.77 -7.38 5.13
C THR A 456 5.87 -6.25 4.11
N GLY A 457 7.08 -5.74 3.88
CA GLY A 457 7.35 -4.67 2.92
C GLY A 457 7.55 -3.29 3.56
N ARG A 458 7.08 -2.24 2.87
CA ARG A 458 7.28 -0.81 3.22
C ARG A 458 5.99 -0.02 3.03
N ARG A 459 5.98 1.28 3.39
CA ARG A 459 4.79 2.15 3.23
C ARG A 459 4.34 2.35 1.79
N GLU A 460 5.22 2.07 0.83
CA GLU A 460 4.99 2.20 -0.60
C GLU A 460 4.56 0.87 -1.23
N HIS A 461 4.80 -0.25 -0.54
CA HIS A 461 4.59 -1.60 -1.06
C HIS A 461 4.38 -2.58 0.10
N TYR A 462 3.12 -2.98 0.32
CA TYR A 462 2.74 -3.90 1.37
C TYR A 462 2.46 -5.28 0.76
N ILE A 463 3.04 -6.31 1.35
CA ILE A 463 2.71 -7.70 1.01
C ILE A 463 1.99 -8.31 2.22
N ILE A 464 0.73 -8.69 1.99
CA ILE A 464 -0.12 -9.35 2.98
C ILE A 464 -0.12 -10.84 2.66
N GLU A 465 0.52 -11.62 3.52
CA GLU A 465 0.54 -13.06 3.42
C GLU A 465 -0.71 -13.64 4.10
N ILE A 466 -1.56 -14.32 3.33
CA ILE A 466 -2.74 -15.04 3.80
C ILE A 466 -2.40 -16.53 3.86
N LYS A 467 -2.44 -17.09 5.06
CA LYS A 467 -2.17 -18.50 5.29
C LYS A 467 -3.45 -19.31 5.13
N LEU A 468 -3.38 -20.39 4.35
CA LEU A 468 -4.48 -21.35 4.20
C LEU A 468 -4.08 -22.74 4.71
N PRO A 469 -5.03 -23.50 5.30
CA PRO A 469 -4.82 -24.91 5.57
C PRO A 469 -4.56 -25.69 4.27
N GLU A 470 -3.76 -26.76 4.37
CA GLU A 470 -3.37 -27.66 3.26
C GLU A 470 -4.52 -27.98 2.31
N LYS A 471 -5.64 -28.51 2.82
CA LYS A 471 -6.82 -28.90 2.01
C LYS A 471 -7.42 -27.77 1.18
N MET A 472 -7.32 -26.53 1.65
CA MET A 472 -7.83 -25.37 0.93
C MET A 472 -6.78 -24.83 -0.05
N PHE A 473 -5.51 -24.86 0.36
CA PHE A 473 -4.39 -24.46 -0.48
C PHE A 473 -4.28 -25.36 -1.73
N GLU A 474 -4.55 -26.65 -1.60
CA GLU A 474 -4.60 -27.62 -2.70
C GLU A 474 -5.60 -27.25 -3.82
N LEU A 475 -6.67 -26.52 -3.50
CA LEU A 475 -7.68 -26.10 -4.48
C LEU A 475 -7.21 -24.95 -5.39
N LEU A 476 -6.11 -24.28 -5.02
CA LEU A 476 -5.63 -23.11 -5.75
C LEU A 476 -4.89 -23.51 -7.04
N PRO A 477 -4.87 -22.61 -8.06
CA PRO A 477 -4.04 -22.76 -9.25
C PRO A 477 -2.55 -22.75 -8.89
N GLN A 478 -1.73 -23.35 -9.75
CA GLN A 478 -0.29 -23.49 -9.50
C GLN A 478 0.40 -22.12 -9.38
N GLU A 479 -0.02 -21.14 -10.17
CA GLU A 479 0.52 -19.78 -10.14
C GLU A 479 0.40 -19.14 -8.75
N ILE A 480 -0.74 -19.35 -8.09
CA ILE A 480 -0.96 -18.84 -6.73
C ILE A 480 -0.13 -19.62 -5.73
N LYS A 481 -0.05 -20.94 -5.88
CA LYS A 481 0.76 -21.82 -5.01
C LYS A 481 2.25 -21.50 -5.08
N ASP A 482 2.74 -21.11 -6.27
CA ASP A 482 4.12 -20.67 -6.51
C ASP A 482 4.41 -19.28 -5.90
N GLY A 483 3.41 -18.66 -5.26
CA GLY A 483 3.57 -17.41 -4.53
C GLY A 483 3.39 -16.15 -5.37
N LYS A 484 2.67 -16.23 -6.50
CA LYS A 484 2.34 -15.06 -7.31
C LYS A 484 1.61 -13.99 -6.49
N LEU A 485 2.07 -12.74 -6.63
CA LEU A 485 1.46 -11.59 -5.97
C LEU A 485 0.11 -11.25 -6.63
N LEU A 486 -0.89 -11.03 -5.80
CA LEU A 486 -2.26 -10.76 -6.19
C LEU A 486 -2.58 -9.29 -5.92
N TYR A 487 -2.87 -8.55 -6.99
CA TYR A 487 -3.11 -7.11 -6.94
C TYR A 487 -4.54 -6.77 -6.53
N VAL A 488 -4.72 -5.60 -5.92
CA VAL A 488 -6.03 -5.03 -5.63
C VAL A 488 -6.21 -3.66 -6.26
N TYR A 489 -7.43 -3.38 -6.70
CA TYR A 489 -7.81 -2.13 -7.35
C TYR A 489 -8.94 -1.47 -6.55
N PRO A 490 -8.62 -0.63 -5.56
CA PRO A 490 -9.62 0.07 -4.77
C PRO A 490 -10.26 1.21 -5.58
N VAL A 491 -11.59 1.29 -5.57
CA VAL A 491 -12.34 2.43 -6.13
C VAL A 491 -13.36 2.94 -5.12
N LEU A 492 -13.42 4.25 -4.93
CA LEU A 492 -14.31 4.94 -4.01
C LEU A 492 -15.29 5.82 -4.76
N PHE A 493 -16.59 5.56 -4.57
CA PHE A 493 -17.63 6.49 -5.00
C PHE A 493 -18.38 7.02 -3.79
N ASN A 494 -18.54 8.34 -3.69
CA ASN A 494 -19.23 8.99 -2.57
C ASN A 494 -20.45 9.79 -3.04
N VAL A 495 -21.58 9.63 -2.33
CA VAL A 495 -22.76 10.49 -2.43
C VAL A 495 -23.33 10.71 -1.03
N GLY A 496 -23.24 11.94 -0.52
CA GLY A 496 -23.92 12.32 0.72
C GLY A 496 -25.44 12.19 0.59
N ILE A 497 -26.11 11.61 1.60
CA ILE A 497 -27.58 11.44 1.58
C ILE A 497 -28.33 12.26 2.63
N ASN A 498 -27.62 12.79 3.62
CA ASN A 498 -28.19 13.46 4.80
C ASN A 498 -28.54 14.94 4.56
N GLU A 499 -29.06 15.60 5.58
CA GLU A 499 -29.37 17.04 5.58
C GLU A 499 -28.15 17.92 5.34
N GLN A 500 -26.97 17.52 5.84
CA GLN A 500 -25.72 18.24 5.64
C GLN A 500 -25.31 18.24 4.17
N GLN A 501 -25.58 17.17 3.43
CA GLN A 501 -25.40 17.18 1.98
C GLN A 501 -26.34 18.18 1.29
N THR A 502 -27.60 18.32 1.76
CA THR A 502 -28.49 19.35 1.21
C THR A 502 -27.93 20.76 1.42
N LEU A 503 -27.26 21.00 2.56
CA LEU A 503 -26.58 22.27 2.81
C LEU A 503 -25.37 22.45 1.89
N ALA A 504 -24.57 21.39 1.68
CA ALA A 504 -23.46 21.41 0.74
C ALA A 504 -23.90 21.78 -0.68
N GLU A 505 -24.93 21.10 -1.21
CA GLU A 505 -25.44 21.34 -2.57
C GLU A 505 -26.04 22.73 -2.77
N ARG A 506 -26.54 23.38 -1.71
CA ARG A 506 -27.18 24.69 -1.79
C ARG A 506 -26.24 25.86 -1.49
N PHE A 507 -25.34 25.67 -0.54
CA PHE A 507 -24.55 26.76 0.07
C PHE A 507 -23.07 26.42 0.26
N GLY A 508 -22.68 25.16 0.08
CA GLY A 508 -21.32 24.68 0.29
C GLY A 508 -20.63 24.32 -1.02
N ASP A 509 -19.65 23.41 -0.91
CA ASP A 509 -18.87 22.92 -2.03
C ASP A 509 -19.04 21.40 -2.16
N THR A 510 -19.26 20.94 -3.40
CA THR A 510 -19.37 19.53 -3.78
C THR A 510 -18.22 19.08 -4.67
N SER A 511 -17.26 19.96 -4.96
CA SER A 511 -16.14 19.73 -5.88
C SER A 511 -15.32 18.50 -5.50
N LEU A 512 -15.04 18.29 -4.22
CA LEU A 512 -14.31 17.12 -3.73
C LEU A 512 -15.02 15.81 -4.07
N GLN A 513 -16.34 15.75 -3.91
CA GLN A 513 -17.11 14.54 -4.24
C GLN A 513 -17.14 14.31 -5.76
N GLU A 514 -17.30 15.39 -6.54
CA GLU A 514 -17.35 15.33 -8.01
C GLU A 514 -16.01 14.88 -8.59
N SER A 515 -14.89 15.47 -8.15
CA SER A 515 -13.56 15.08 -8.59
C SER A 515 -13.23 13.65 -8.20
N LEU A 516 -13.51 13.26 -6.97
CA LEU A 516 -13.30 11.90 -6.46
C LEU A 516 -14.07 10.87 -7.29
N ASN A 517 -15.36 11.08 -7.53
CA ASN A 517 -16.17 10.16 -8.32
C ASN A 517 -15.70 10.07 -9.78
N GLN A 518 -15.25 11.19 -10.36
CA GLN A 518 -14.74 11.23 -11.72
C GLN A 518 -13.39 10.50 -11.84
N GLU A 519 -12.47 10.69 -10.89
CA GLU A 519 -11.19 9.98 -10.85
C GLU A 519 -11.40 8.47 -10.69
N ASN A 520 -12.26 8.05 -9.77
CA ASN A 520 -12.52 6.64 -9.51
C ASN A 520 -13.31 5.95 -10.63
N LEU A 521 -14.04 6.70 -11.44
CA LEU A 521 -14.62 6.19 -12.69
C LEU A 521 -13.53 5.81 -13.70
N GLU A 522 -12.49 6.62 -13.85
CA GLU A 522 -11.40 6.32 -14.77
C GLU A 522 -10.61 5.08 -14.29
N LEU A 523 -10.31 4.98 -13.00
CA LEU A 523 -9.71 3.76 -12.41
C LEU A 523 -10.55 2.50 -12.66
N LEU A 524 -11.88 2.61 -12.51
CA LEU A 524 -12.80 1.52 -12.79
C LEU A 524 -12.80 1.12 -14.27
N LYS A 525 -12.74 2.10 -15.20
CA LYS A 525 -12.64 1.84 -16.64
C LYS A 525 -11.33 1.16 -17.02
N GLU A 526 -10.21 1.59 -16.41
CA GLU A 526 -8.90 0.96 -16.62
C GLU A 526 -8.91 -0.50 -16.16
N TYR A 527 -9.44 -0.78 -14.97
CA TYR A 527 -9.60 -2.16 -14.50
C TYR A 527 -10.50 -2.98 -15.43
N TYR A 528 -11.65 -2.42 -15.83
CA TYR A 528 -12.55 -3.09 -16.77
C TYR A 528 -11.86 -3.44 -18.09
N LYS A 529 -11.11 -2.50 -18.67
CA LYS A 529 -10.34 -2.73 -19.89
C LYS A 529 -9.33 -3.87 -19.71
N LEU A 530 -8.53 -3.82 -18.65
CA LEU A 530 -7.54 -4.84 -18.33
C LEU A 530 -8.17 -6.22 -18.15
N LEU A 531 -9.35 -6.28 -17.52
CA LEU A 531 -10.10 -7.51 -17.33
C LEU A 531 -10.58 -8.09 -18.66
N MET A 532 -11.21 -7.27 -19.51
CA MET A 532 -11.75 -7.71 -20.80
C MET A 532 -10.63 -8.17 -21.77
N GLU A 533 -9.44 -7.59 -21.65
CA GLU A 533 -8.28 -7.98 -22.47
C GLU A 533 -7.69 -9.35 -22.06
N LYS A 534 -7.77 -9.70 -20.78
CA LYS A 534 -7.04 -10.85 -20.21
C LYS A 534 -7.92 -12.02 -19.79
N ILE A 535 -9.22 -11.81 -19.57
CA ILE A 535 -10.12 -12.82 -19.01
C ILE A 535 -11.26 -13.12 -20.00
N PRO A 536 -11.50 -14.40 -20.35
CA PRO A 536 -12.65 -14.79 -21.15
C PRO A 536 -13.99 -14.40 -20.49
N PRO A 537 -15.03 -14.02 -21.25
CA PRO A 537 -16.32 -13.62 -20.70
C PRO A 537 -16.99 -14.68 -19.80
N ASP A 538 -16.75 -15.97 -20.08
CA ASP A 538 -17.32 -17.10 -19.33
C ASP A 538 -16.79 -17.22 -17.89
N CYS A 539 -15.69 -16.53 -17.57
CA CYS A 539 -15.12 -16.49 -16.22
C CYS A 539 -15.81 -15.47 -15.31
N LEU A 540 -16.71 -14.63 -15.85
CA LEU A 540 -17.46 -13.65 -15.07
C LEU A 540 -18.76 -14.22 -14.53
N PRO A 541 -19.29 -13.70 -13.40
CA PRO A 541 -20.53 -14.20 -12.84
C PRO A 541 -21.72 -13.97 -13.78
N HIS A 542 -22.57 -14.98 -13.91
CA HIS A 542 -23.81 -14.89 -14.67
C HIS A 542 -24.92 -14.31 -13.79
N PHE A 543 -25.51 -13.19 -14.22
CA PHE A 543 -26.66 -12.54 -13.58
C PHE A 543 -27.91 -12.69 -14.48
N GLN A 544 -29.10 -12.79 -13.88
CA GLN A 544 -30.37 -12.86 -14.62
C GLN A 544 -30.61 -11.56 -15.39
N GLU A 545 -30.29 -10.42 -14.78
CA GLU A 545 -30.36 -9.14 -15.46
C GLU A 545 -29.17 -8.99 -16.44
N GLN A 546 -29.45 -9.18 -17.74
CA GLN A 546 -28.47 -9.08 -18.83
C GLN A 546 -28.14 -7.63 -19.21
N ASN A 547 -27.99 -6.75 -18.23
CA ASN A 547 -27.41 -5.43 -18.49
C ASN A 547 -25.94 -5.61 -18.87
N ASP A 548 -25.58 -5.16 -20.08
CA ASP A 548 -24.21 -5.13 -20.57
C ASP A 548 -23.35 -4.25 -19.65
N LEU A 549 -22.20 -4.78 -19.24
CA LEU A 549 -21.29 -4.12 -18.32
C LEU A 549 -20.76 -2.80 -18.90
N LYS A 550 -20.58 -2.75 -20.23
CA LYS A 550 -20.25 -1.52 -20.94
C LYS A 550 -21.37 -0.47 -20.82
N GLY A 551 -22.62 -0.87 -21.01
CA GLY A 551 -23.78 0.01 -20.83
C GLY A 551 -23.92 0.53 -19.38
N LEU A 552 -23.63 -0.31 -18.39
CA LEU A 552 -23.60 0.12 -16.98
C LEU A 552 -22.50 1.17 -16.72
N LEU A 553 -21.31 0.99 -17.30
CA LEU A 553 -20.21 1.96 -17.20
C LEU A 553 -20.55 3.30 -17.87
N GLU A 554 -21.19 3.25 -19.04
CA GLU A 554 -21.68 4.45 -19.74
C GLU A 554 -22.76 5.18 -18.93
N ASN A 555 -23.69 4.43 -18.32
CA ASN A 555 -24.70 4.99 -17.43
C ASN A 555 -24.08 5.61 -16.18
N LEU A 556 -23.05 4.99 -15.60
CA LEU A 556 -22.33 5.53 -14.45
C LEU A 556 -21.62 6.84 -14.83
N HIS A 557 -20.93 6.85 -15.97
CA HIS A 557 -20.28 8.04 -16.53
C HIS A 557 -21.28 9.19 -16.74
N GLN A 558 -22.44 8.90 -17.32
CA GLN A 558 -23.49 9.88 -17.52
C GLN A 558 -24.04 10.40 -16.18
N ASN A 559 -24.26 9.52 -15.20
CA ASN A 559 -24.77 9.90 -13.89
C ASN A 559 -23.81 10.77 -13.07
N ILE A 560 -22.50 10.54 -13.20
CA ILE A 560 -21.46 11.36 -12.56
C ILE A 560 -21.42 12.77 -13.17
N ARG A 561 -21.59 12.89 -14.48
CA ARG A 561 -21.64 14.21 -15.17
C ARG A 561 -22.97 14.94 -14.98
N THR A 562 -24.04 14.21 -14.70
CA THR A 562 -25.38 14.78 -14.57
C THR A 562 -25.52 15.47 -13.21
N LYS A 563 -25.85 16.77 -13.24
CA LYS A 563 -26.16 17.55 -12.04
C LYS A 563 -27.54 17.17 -11.49
N LYS A 564 -27.58 16.12 -10.69
CA LYS A 564 -28.77 15.64 -9.98
C LYS A 564 -28.51 15.66 -8.48
N ARG A 565 -29.44 16.24 -7.71
CA ARG A 565 -29.33 16.31 -6.24
C ARG A 565 -29.25 14.90 -5.67
N LYS A 566 -28.25 14.65 -4.82
CA LYS A 566 -28.00 13.38 -4.13
C LYS A 566 -28.18 12.20 -5.09
N ASN A 567 -27.41 12.20 -6.18
CA ASN A 567 -27.56 11.21 -7.24
C ASN A 567 -27.11 9.80 -6.79
N VAL A 568 -27.94 9.12 -6.00
CA VAL A 568 -27.67 7.80 -5.42
C VAL A 568 -27.57 6.68 -6.46
N GLU A 569 -28.01 6.93 -7.70
CA GLU A 569 -27.85 5.98 -8.81
C GLU A 569 -26.37 5.71 -9.12
N ILE A 570 -25.47 6.67 -8.85
CA ILE A 570 -24.03 6.46 -8.94
C ILE A 570 -23.60 5.28 -8.05
N MET A 571 -24.12 5.22 -6.82
CA MET A 571 -23.79 4.15 -5.87
C MET A 571 -24.35 2.80 -6.36
N TRP A 572 -25.60 2.78 -6.82
CA TRP A 572 -26.26 1.55 -7.29
C TRP A 572 -25.58 0.97 -8.54
N LEU A 573 -25.20 1.83 -9.50
CA LEU A 573 -24.48 1.43 -10.69
C LEU A 573 -23.10 0.89 -10.33
N ALA A 574 -22.33 1.62 -9.51
CA ALA A 574 -21.00 1.16 -9.08
C ALA A 574 -21.05 -0.17 -8.30
N ALA A 575 -22.07 -0.35 -7.45
CA ALA A 575 -22.32 -1.61 -6.74
C ALA A 575 -22.59 -2.77 -7.71
N THR A 576 -23.48 -2.56 -8.68
CA THR A 576 -23.87 -3.56 -9.68
C THR A 576 -22.69 -3.94 -10.56
N ILE A 577 -21.94 -2.95 -11.05
CA ILE A 577 -20.71 -3.15 -11.84
C ILE A 577 -19.69 -3.96 -11.02
N CYS A 578 -19.44 -3.60 -9.76
CA CYS A 578 -18.53 -4.34 -8.90
C CYS A 578 -18.93 -5.81 -8.72
N ARG A 579 -20.23 -6.11 -8.59
CA ARG A 579 -20.72 -7.49 -8.48
C ARG A 579 -20.53 -8.28 -9.77
N LYS A 580 -20.83 -7.67 -10.93
CA LYS A 580 -20.56 -8.24 -12.26
C LYS A 580 -19.07 -8.42 -12.56
N LEU A 581 -18.21 -7.64 -11.93
CA LEU A 581 -16.75 -7.75 -12.01
C LEU A 581 -16.13 -8.70 -10.98
N ASN A 582 -16.93 -9.50 -10.28
CA ASN A 582 -16.42 -10.41 -9.24
C ASN A 582 -15.71 -9.71 -8.07
N GLY A 583 -15.96 -8.41 -7.88
CA GLY A 583 -15.26 -7.59 -6.89
C GLY A 583 -15.78 -7.74 -5.46
N VAL A 584 -15.11 -7.02 -4.54
CA VAL A 584 -15.49 -6.93 -3.12
C VAL A 584 -16.27 -5.63 -2.87
N ARG A 585 -17.41 -5.76 -2.20
CA ARG A 585 -18.34 -4.64 -1.91
C ARG A 585 -18.16 -4.12 -0.49
N PHE A 586 -17.90 -2.83 -0.36
CA PHE A 586 -17.91 -2.11 0.92
C PHE A 586 -18.99 -1.02 0.95
N THR A 587 -19.59 -0.82 2.13
CA THR A 587 -20.48 0.31 2.41
C THR A 587 -20.04 1.08 3.64
N CYS A 588 -19.77 2.36 3.44
CA CYS A 588 -19.19 3.27 4.41
C CYS A 588 -20.07 4.50 4.66
N CYS A 589 -20.13 4.90 5.92
CA CYS A 589 -20.58 6.23 6.34
C CYS A 589 -19.80 6.63 7.58
N LYS A 590 -20.10 7.77 8.21
CA LYS A 590 -19.38 8.25 9.41
C LYS A 590 -19.08 7.20 10.49
N SER A 591 -19.97 6.23 10.71
CA SER A 591 -19.76 5.19 11.75
C SER A 591 -20.33 3.82 11.40
N ALA A 592 -20.66 3.59 10.13
CA ALA A 592 -21.29 2.38 9.61
C ALA A 592 -22.50 1.84 10.39
N LYS A 593 -23.26 2.71 11.06
CA LYS A 593 -24.45 2.32 11.82
C LYS A 593 -25.73 2.60 11.04
N ASP A 594 -26.22 3.84 11.05
CA ASP A 594 -27.57 4.15 10.58
C ASP A 594 -27.68 4.25 9.04
N ARG A 595 -26.96 5.17 8.39
CA ARG A 595 -26.99 5.36 6.92
C ARG A 595 -26.57 4.11 6.16
N THR A 596 -25.52 3.44 6.65
CA THR A 596 -25.08 2.16 6.09
C THR A 596 -26.16 1.08 6.19
N SER A 597 -26.95 1.04 7.26
CA SER A 597 -28.09 0.12 7.34
C SER A 597 -29.13 0.39 6.26
N MET A 598 -29.38 1.68 5.95
CA MET A 598 -30.31 2.06 4.89
C MET A 598 -29.81 1.60 3.53
N SER A 599 -28.54 1.82 3.21
CA SER A 599 -27.97 1.43 1.92
C SER A 599 -27.89 -0.09 1.73
N VAL A 600 -27.36 -0.81 2.72
CA VAL A 600 -27.17 -2.27 2.64
C VAL A 600 -28.49 -3.01 2.49
N THR A 601 -29.51 -2.63 3.27
CA THR A 601 -30.84 -3.26 3.15
C THR A 601 -31.51 -2.93 1.82
N LEU A 602 -31.26 -1.73 1.27
CA LEU A 602 -31.74 -1.35 -0.06
C LEU A 602 -31.06 -2.15 -1.17
N GLU A 603 -29.72 -2.27 -1.13
CA GLU A 603 -28.96 -3.09 -2.09
C GLU A 603 -29.44 -4.55 -2.06
N GLN A 604 -29.62 -5.12 -0.86
CA GLN A 604 -30.13 -6.49 -0.71
C GLN A 604 -31.54 -6.68 -1.28
N CYS A 605 -32.46 -5.74 -1.03
CA CYS A 605 -33.80 -5.81 -1.60
C CYS A 605 -33.80 -5.62 -3.12
N SER A 606 -32.94 -4.76 -3.65
CA SER A 606 -32.75 -4.60 -5.11
C SER A 606 -32.25 -5.89 -5.74
N ILE A 607 -31.24 -6.54 -5.16
CA ILE A 607 -30.75 -7.85 -5.63
C ILE A 607 -31.87 -8.89 -5.60
N LEU A 608 -32.68 -8.95 -4.54
CA LEU A 608 -33.81 -9.88 -4.48
C LEU A 608 -34.84 -9.63 -5.60
N ARG A 609 -35.08 -8.36 -5.95
CA ARG A 609 -35.99 -7.98 -7.04
C ARG A 609 -35.40 -8.32 -8.40
N ASP A 610 -34.16 -7.94 -8.63
CA ASP A 610 -33.52 -7.97 -9.94
C ASP A 610 -33.02 -9.38 -10.31
N GLU A 611 -32.55 -10.15 -9.32
CA GLU A 611 -31.90 -11.47 -9.53
C GLU A 611 -32.70 -12.66 -9.00
N HIS A 612 -33.69 -12.41 -8.14
CA HIS A 612 -34.46 -13.46 -7.46
C HIS A 612 -35.97 -13.25 -7.50
N GLN A 613 -36.44 -12.43 -8.43
CA GLN A 613 -37.86 -12.30 -8.79
C GLN A 613 -38.75 -11.89 -7.61
N LEU A 614 -38.21 -11.14 -6.63
CA LEU A 614 -39.04 -10.52 -5.60
C LEU A 614 -40.02 -9.57 -6.28
N HIS A 615 -41.32 -9.90 -6.19
CA HIS A 615 -42.36 -9.12 -6.83
C HIS A 615 -42.34 -7.66 -6.31
N LYS A 616 -42.46 -6.71 -7.24
CA LYS A 616 -42.36 -5.26 -6.97
C LYS A 616 -43.25 -4.77 -5.82
N ASP A 617 -44.43 -5.36 -5.66
CA ASP A 617 -45.39 -4.99 -4.61
C ASP A 617 -44.90 -5.35 -3.20
N PHE A 618 -43.97 -6.31 -3.08
CA PHE A 618 -43.36 -6.70 -1.80
C PHE A 618 -42.03 -5.99 -1.52
N PHE A 619 -41.50 -5.19 -2.46
CA PHE A 619 -40.20 -4.55 -2.32
C PHE A 619 -40.10 -3.67 -1.05
N ILE A 620 -41.05 -2.75 -0.86
CA ILE A 620 -41.08 -1.88 0.32
C ILE A 620 -41.30 -2.69 1.60
N ARG A 621 -42.19 -3.71 1.56
CA ARG A 621 -42.47 -4.55 2.72
C ARG A 621 -41.24 -5.35 3.16
N ALA A 622 -40.47 -5.89 2.20
CA ALA A 622 -39.21 -6.56 2.47
C ALA A 622 -38.20 -5.60 3.08
N LEU A 623 -38.04 -4.41 2.49
CA LEU A 623 -37.13 -3.37 2.97
C LEU A 623 -37.44 -2.94 4.41
N ASP A 624 -38.72 -2.68 4.70
CA ASP A 624 -39.18 -2.31 6.04
C ASP A 624 -38.98 -3.44 7.05
N CYS A 625 -39.24 -4.70 6.66
CA CYS A 625 -39.01 -5.87 7.50
C CYS A 625 -37.53 -5.99 7.87
N MET A 626 -36.62 -5.88 6.89
CA MET A 626 -35.18 -5.94 7.11
C MET A 626 -34.67 -4.82 8.02
N ARG A 627 -35.26 -3.62 7.94
CA ARG A 627 -34.88 -2.47 8.79
C ARG A 627 -35.50 -2.52 10.18
N ARG A 628 -36.67 -3.14 10.34
CA ARG A 628 -37.36 -3.25 11.64
C ARG A 628 -36.91 -4.46 12.46
N GLN A 629 -36.60 -5.58 11.81
CA GLN A 629 -36.37 -6.87 12.46
C GLN A 629 -35.10 -7.60 11.97
N GLY A 630 -34.40 -7.06 10.97
CA GLY A 630 -33.21 -7.71 10.39
C GLY A 630 -31.90 -7.41 11.13
N CYS A 631 -30.80 -7.99 10.64
CA CYS A 631 -29.49 -7.92 11.31
C CYS A 631 -28.99 -6.49 11.59
N ARG A 632 -29.39 -5.52 10.76
CA ARG A 632 -28.93 -4.15 10.86
C ARG A 632 -29.51 -3.41 12.07
N ILE A 633 -30.73 -3.71 12.52
CA ILE A 633 -31.25 -3.13 13.77
C ILE A 633 -30.54 -3.74 15.00
N GLU A 634 -30.13 -5.01 14.92
CA GLU A 634 -29.31 -5.65 15.96
C GLU A 634 -27.91 -5.04 16.04
N ASN A 635 -27.32 -4.60 14.92
CA ASN A 635 -26.09 -3.80 14.93
C ASN A 635 -26.29 -2.49 15.71
N VAL A 636 -27.42 -1.79 15.50
CA VAL A 636 -27.75 -0.57 16.26
C VAL A 636 -27.85 -0.89 17.75
N LEU A 637 -28.53 -1.98 18.13
CA LEU A 637 -28.59 -2.44 19.52
C LEU A 637 -27.20 -2.70 20.11
N LYS A 638 -26.31 -3.39 19.39
CA LYS A 638 -24.94 -3.63 19.86
C LYS A 638 -24.16 -2.34 20.09
N ASN A 639 -24.41 -1.32 19.27
CA ASN A 639 -23.73 -0.02 19.32
C ASN A 639 -24.25 0.92 20.41
N ILE A 640 -25.57 1.06 20.56
CA ILE A 640 -26.19 2.08 21.43
C ILE A 640 -27.17 1.49 22.46
N LYS A 641 -27.26 0.17 22.56
CA LYS A 641 -28.17 -0.56 23.47
C LYS A 641 -29.66 -0.25 23.25
N CYS A 642 -30.02 0.28 22.09
CA CYS A 642 -31.39 0.57 21.68
C CYS A 642 -31.64 0.14 20.22
N ARG A 643 -32.84 -0.36 19.92
CA ARG A 643 -33.30 -0.68 18.55
C ARG A 643 -33.96 0.53 17.87
N LYS A 644 -33.30 1.68 17.90
CA LYS A 644 -33.75 2.90 17.22
C LYS A 644 -32.59 3.52 16.43
N TYR A 645 -32.78 3.72 15.13
CA TYR A 645 -31.85 4.48 14.31
C TYR A 645 -31.79 5.94 14.80
N ALA A 646 -30.58 6.50 14.84
CA ALA A 646 -30.32 7.83 15.38
C ALA A 646 -30.64 8.95 14.36
N PHE A 647 -31.87 8.97 13.85
CA PHE A 647 -32.41 10.01 12.98
C PHE A 647 -33.60 10.70 13.64
N ASN A 648 -33.80 11.98 13.34
CA ASN A 648 -35.06 12.67 13.63
C ASN A 648 -35.88 12.87 12.35
N MET A 649 -37.18 13.14 12.51
CA MET A 649 -38.13 13.28 11.39
C MET A 649 -37.69 14.38 10.39
N ILE A 650 -37.22 15.52 10.89
CA ILE A 650 -36.81 16.66 10.07
C ILE A 650 -35.58 16.29 9.22
N GLN A 651 -34.61 15.59 9.78
CA GLN A 651 -33.44 15.08 9.05
C GLN A 651 -33.88 14.14 7.93
N LEU A 652 -34.80 13.21 8.21
CA LEU A 652 -35.27 12.23 7.22
C LEU A 652 -36.01 12.86 6.03
N MET A 653 -36.60 14.05 6.19
CA MET A 653 -37.18 14.79 5.05
C MET A 653 -36.13 15.14 3.99
N ALA A 654 -34.86 15.30 4.39
CA ALA A 654 -33.76 15.54 3.47
C ALA A 654 -33.27 14.26 2.76
N PHE A 655 -33.58 13.07 3.29
CA PHE A 655 -33.07 11.81 2.71
C PHE A 655 -33.85 11.42 1.44
N PRO A 656 -33.18 10.76 0.48
CA PRO A 656 -33.88 10.09 -0.63
C PRO A 656 -34.92 9.10 -0.09
N LYS A 657 -36.06 8.96 -0.78
CA LYS A 657 -37.25 8.22 -0.29
C LYS A 657 -36.90 6.80 0.19
N TYR A 658 -36.18 6.02 -0.61
CA TYR A 658 -35.82 4.64 -0.28
C TYR A 658 -34.76 4.50 0.83
N TYR A 659 -34.10 5.58 1.23
CA TYR A 659 -33.11 5.60 2.31
C TYR A 659 -33.71 5.98 3.68
N ARG A 660 -35.04 6.11 3.77
CA ARG A 660 -35.73 6.42 5.04
C ARG A 660 -36.09 5.14 5.78
N PRO A 661 -35.80 5.03 7.09
CA PRO A 661 -36.26 3.90 7.89
C PRO A 661 -37.78 3.94 8.10
N PRO A 662 -38.44 2.79 8.34
CA PRO A 662 -39.87 2.76 8.63
C PRO A 662 -40.22 3.46 9.94
N GLU A 663 -41.43 3.97 10.05
CA GLU A 663 -41.94 4.59 11.27
C GLU A 663 -41.85 3.65 12.47
N GLY A 664 -41.59 4.24 13.65
CA GLY A 664 -41.35 3.52 14.91
C GLY A 664 -39.94 2.97 15.09
N THR A 665 -39.05 3.07 14.08
CA THR A 665 -37.68 2.51 14.16
C THR A 665 -36.57 3.55 14.30
N TYR A 666 -36.90 4.84 14.43
CA TYR A 666 -35.95 5.93 14.59
C TYR A 666 -36.37 6.91 15.67
N GLY A 667 -35.40 7.64 16.24
CA GLY A 667 -35.63 8.63 17.29
C GLY A 667 -34.46 8.71 18.27
N LYS A 668 -34.59 9.54 19.31
CA LYS A 668 -33.64 9.51 20.43
C LYS A 668 -33.86 8.22 21.22
N ALA A 669 -32.76 7.62 21.69
CA ALA A 669 -32.85 6.61 22.72
C ALA A 669 -33.44 7.29 23.96
N ASP A 670 -34.46 6.70 24.56
CA ASP A 670 -34.96 7.11 25.87
C ASP A 670 -33.85 6.73 26.86
N THR A 671 -33.02 7.70 27.24
CA THR A 671 -31.92 7.54 28.21
C THR A 671 -32.43 7.42 29.62
#